data_AF-A0A1H4YQ93-F1
#
_entry.id   AF-A0A1H4YQ93-F1
#
_cell.length_a   1.000
_cell.length_b   1.000
_cell.length_c   1.000
_cell.angle_alpha   90.00
_cell.angle_beta   90.00
_cell.angle_gamma   90.00
#
_symmetry.space_group_name_H-M   'P 1'
#
loop_
_entity.id
_entity.type
_entity.pdbx_description
1 polymer ?
#
loop_
_entity_poly.entity_id
_entity_poly.type
_entity_poly.pdbx_seq_one_letter_code
_entity_poly.pdbx_strand_id
1 'polypeptide(L)'
;MPTHETRGIRIGRPRPGRTRLLGVAAALLTAVAAPGTPAAAAEAPWFDGRAADRMTVDGTRFTDGHGREIVLRGFNVSGETKLEENGGLPFATTADARASAAAMRNLTGANAVRFLLSWAHAEPEPGQVDTAYLEKATAQMKAFLDAGIRVFPDFHQDLYSGRLFDKDSWYSGDGAPKWVIDAGGYPKESCGICVHWGQNITQNQAVMNATRDFWRNRALTTGAGTVRVQDAFLATAGTTMTYLARHLTDEQFTRVAGFDPLNEPYAGAYDDGQNSRTWEKSVLWPFYEKFRARMDAAGWQDKPAFVEPNMFWNSNLDFQRQEGGLLDAGKPGPDYVFNTHYYDQKAISGIFMPGKAADGQYAGDFGALRDRSTALDLPAVMSEFGHPLTGFTSDKAPTVVKGMYQALDSRLPGATWWTRPAASGAVLSSTQWQWDIYSGRHHEAMNGNTGKILTEGDAWNGEDLSAVRLDDSGNAGLRQHARLLDRLYPRAVAGRTLAFTFEDRSRDGSTTLSWNRIPGSLPNVAELTGSGRYGMLVWRSGGGTEAPTELRLPRDFDPARTTVVSDLGTVTGPPAYTAHGHTADHAIATAAEPGGTDARRLVLSAPADAGTVHYALIADGTAAPSAELRAAAQRELTAWAADAGF
;
A
#
# COMPACT_ATOMS: atom_id res chain seq x y z
N MET A 1 -5.45 51.54 -52.39
CA MET A 1 -4.06 51.20 -52.01
C MET A 1 -4.08 50.65 -50.60
N PRO A 2 -3.44 49.50 -50.33
CA PRO A 2 -3.74 48.22 -50.98
C PRO A 2 -3.82 47.08 -49.92
N THR A 3 -4.21 45.82 -50.17
CA THR A 3 -5.01 45.09 -51.16
C THR A 3 -4.86 43.59 -50.85
N HIS A 4 -5.93 42.79 -51.09
CA HIS A 4 -5.94 41.44 -51.70
C HIS A 4 -5.21 40.27 -51.00
N GLU A 5 -5.59 38.99 -51.12
CA GLU A 5 -6.56 38.29 -51.95
C GLU A 5 -6.83 36.89 -51.34
N THR A 6 -8.08 36.46 -51.39
CA THR A 6 -8.52 35.05 -51.43
C THR A 6 -7.98 34.31 -52.64
N ARG A 7 -7.76 32.99 -52.54
CA ARG A 7 -7.92 32.06 -53.69
C ARG A 7 -8.08 30.60 -53.25
N GLY A 8 -9.30 30.08 -53.44
CA GLY A 8 -9.50 28.65 -53.71
C GLY A 8 -9.22 28.35 -55.18
N ILE A 9 -8.94 27.08 -55.51
CA ILE A 9 -8.84 26.63 -56.90
C ILE A 9 -9.60 25.31 -57.08
N ARG A 10 -10.42 25.33 -58.15
CA ARG A 10 -11.27 24.26 -58.68
C ARG A 10 -10.49 23.21 -59.48
N ILE A 11 -11.16 22.08 -59.58
CA ILE A 11 -10.98 20.88 -60.41
C ILE A 11 -10.67 21.19 -61.90
N GLY A 12 -9.76 20.40 -62.48
CA GLY A 12 -9.66 20.18 -63.93
C GLY A 12 -9.08 18.80 -64.24
N ARG A 13 -9.83 17.98 -65.01
CA ARG A 13 -9.30 16.77 -65.69
C ARG A 13 -8.55 17.18 -66.97
N PRO A 14 -7.52 16.41 -67.37
CA PRO A 14 -7.60 15.81 -68.70
C PRO A 14 -7.06 14.37 -68.78
N ARG A 15 -7.36 13.75 -69.94
CA ARG A 15 -7.18 12.35 -70.37
C ARG A 15 -5.78 12.12 -71.04
N PRO A 16 -5.44 10.91 -71.55
CA PRO A 16 -4.18 10.21 -71.31
C PRO A 16 -3.10 10.41 -72.39
N GLY A 17 -1.83 10.21 -72.01
CA GLY A 17 -0.69 10.07 -72.90
C GLY A 17 0.08 8.78 -72.61
N ARG A 18 0.13 7.87 -73.59
CA ARG A 18 0.95 6.65 -73.63
C ARG A 18 2.43 7.01 -73.56
N THR A 19 3.28 6.26 -72.82
CA THR A 19 4.34 5.41 -73.41
C THR A 19 5.21 4.66 -72.38
N ARG A 20 5.34 3.36 -72.67
CA ARG A 20 6.52 2.47 -72.59
C ARG A 20 7.07 2.02 -71.23
N LEU A 21 6.79 0.74 -70.97
CA LEU A 21 7.55 -0.19 -70.15
C LEU A 21 9.05 -0.16 -70.49
N LEU A 22 9.87 -0.12 -69.44
CA LEU A 22 11.21 -0.71 -69.40
C LEU A 22 11.32 -1.42 -68.05
N GLY A 23 11.37 -2.76 -68.12
CA GLY A 23 11.55 -3.61 -66.96
C GLY A 23 13.00 -3.65 -66.52
N VAL A 24 13.21 -3.52 -65.21
CA VAL A 24 14.44 -3.92 -64.53
C VAL A 24 14.03 -4.89 -63.43
N ALA A 25 14.55 -6.10 -63.50
CA ALA A 25 14.29 -7.18 -62.55
C ALA A 25 14.92 -6.86 -61.19
N ALA A 26 14.10 -6.83 -60.14
CA ALA A 26 14.57 -6.84 -58.76
C ALA A 26 14.42 -8.26 -58.20
N ALA A 27 15.54 -8.90 -57.88
CA ALA A 27 15.57 -10.19 -57.21
C ALA A 27 15.00 -10.06 -55.79
N LEU A 28 13.87 -10.71 -55.53
CA LEU A 28 13.32 -10.89 -54.19
C LEU A 28 14.07 -12.02 -53.49
N LEU A 29 15.04 -11.65 -52.65
CA LEU A 29 15.57 -12.54 -51.61
C LEU A 29 14.55 -12.61 -50.47
N THR A 30 13.71 -13.64 -50.47
CA THR A 30 12.91 -14.02 -49.31
C THR A 30 13.85 -14.60 -48.25
N ALA A 31 14.24 -13.78 -47.29
CA ALA A 31 14.83 -14.26 -46.05
C ALA A 31 13.72 -14.95 -45.24
N VAL A 32 13.72 -16.28 -45.22
CA VAL A 32 12.93 -17.07 -44.27
C VAL A 32 13.56 -16.83 -42.90
N ALA A 33 12.97 -15.94 -42.11
CA ALA A 33 13.29 -15.83 -40.70
C ALA A 33 12.82 -17.11 -40.01
N ALA A 34 13.77 -17.98 -39.67
CA ALA A 34 13.49 -19.07 -38.74
C ALA A 34 12.97 -18.45 -37.43
N PRO A 35 11.88 -18.95 -36.83
CA PRO A 35 11.49 -18.52 -35.50
C PRO A 35 12.66 -18.84 -34.58
N GLY A 36 13.28 -17.79 -34.03
CA GLY A 36 14.29 -17.96 -32.99
C GLY A 36 13.66 -18.79 -31.88
N THR A 37 14.36 -19.83 -31.44
CA THR A 37 14.02 -20.52 -30.19
C THR A 37 13.83 -19.45 -29.12
N PRO A 38 12.69 -19.39 -28.41
CA PRO A 38 12.54 -18.45 -27.31
C PRO A 38 13.74 -18.65 -26.39
N ALA A 39 14.47 -17.57 -26.08
CA ALA A 39 15.49 -17.63 -25.05
C ALA A 39 14.83 -18.27 -23.83
N ALA A 40 15.36 -19.40 -23.36
CA ALA A 40 14.85 -20.04 -22.17
C ALA A 40 14.81 -18.96 -21.08
N ALA A 41 13.62 -18.68 -20.55
CA ALA A 41 13.49 -17.73 -19.45
C ALA A 41 14.49 -18.17 -18.38
N ALA A 42 15.35 -17.24 -17.94
CA ALA A 42 16.29 -17.53 -16.87
C ALA A 42 15.50 -18.16 -15.71
N GLU A 43 15.98 -19.30 -15.20
CA GLU A 43 15.32 -20.01 -14.12
C GLU A 43 15.16 -19.06 -12.93
N ALA A 44 13.96 -19.04 -12.34
CA ALA A 44 13.69 -18.18 -11.20
C ALA A 44 14.63 -18.56 -10.03
N PRO A 45 15.13 -17.59 -9.24
CA PRO A 45 15.90 -17.89 -8.05
C PRO A 45 15.18 -18.91 -7.15
N TRP A 46 15.91 -19.86 -6.56
CA TRP A 46 15.34 -20.96 -5.77
C TRP A 46 14.56 -20.50 -4.52
N PHE A 47 14.81 -19.27 -4.07
CA PHE A 47 14.15 -18.60 -2.96
C PHE A 47 12.95 -17.74 -3.41
N ASP A 48 12.47 -17.90 -4.64
CA ASP A 48 11.19 -17.37 -5.12
C ASP A 48 10.07 -18.43 -5.04
N GLY A 49 8.85 -18.01 -5.38
CA GLY A 49 7.68 -18.88 -5.45
C GLY A 49 7.01 -19.07 -4.09
N ARG A 50 6.26 -20.18 -3.96
CA ARG A 50 5.28 -20.39 -2.89
C ARG A 50 5.83 -20.16 -1.48
N ALA A 51 7.08 -20.57 -1.21
CA ALA A 51 7.70 -20.37 0.09
C ALA A 51 7.90 -18.86 0.37
N ALA A 52 8.46 -18.10 -0.57
CA ALA A 52 8.62 -16.65 -0.46
C ALA A 52 7.30 -15.88 -0.46
N ASP A 53 6.22 -16.46 -1.00
CA ASP A 53 4.88 -15.86 -1.04
C ASP A 53 4.08 -16.06 0.24
N ARG A 54 4.34 -17.16 0.96
CA ARG A 54 3.69 -17.42 2.25
C ARG A 54 3.99 -16.26 3.20
N MET A 55 3.03 -15.96 4.06
CA MET A 55 3.19 -15.00 5.15
C MET A 55 2.64 -15.63 6.42
N THR A 56 3.40 -15.53 7.51
CA THR A 56 2.97 -15.94 8.85
C THR A 56 3.34 -14.86 9.86
N VAL A 57 2.66 -14.86 10.99
CA VAL A 57 2.92 -13.95 12.11
C VAL A 57 3.86 -14.62 13.11
N ASP A 58 4.95 -13.94 13.47
CA ASP A 58 5.88 -14.34 14.52
C ASP A 58 6.19 -13.14 15.43
N GLY A 59 5.47 -13.06 16.54
CA GLY A 59 5.54 -11.93 17.47
C GLY A 59 5.31 -10.61 16.75
N THR A 60 6.31 -9.72 16.75
CA THR A 60 6.22 -8.39 16.12
C THR A 60 6.60 -8.33 14.64
N ARG A 61 6.73 -9.46 13.94
CA ARG A 61 7.08 -9.49 12.51
C ARG A 61 6.22 -10.43 11.69
N PHE A 62 6.19 -10.13 10.40
CA PHE A 62 5.80 -11.08 9.38
C PHE A 62 7.01 -11.91 8.97
N THR A 63 6.81 -13.20 8.72
CA THR A 63 7.83 -14.06 8.11
C THR A 63 7.30 -14.80 6.90
N ASP A 64 8.17 -15.06 5.93
CA ASP A 64 7.86 -15.93 4.80
C ASP A 64 8.11 -17.42 5.11
N GLY A 65 7.82 -18.29 4.14
CA GLY A 65 8.04 -19.73 4.25
C GLY A 65 9.50 -20.16 4.30
N HIS A 66 10.46 -19.24 4.07
CA HIS A 66 11.88 -19.45 4.33
C HIS A 66 12.29 -18.97 5.73
N GLY A 67 11.38 -18.35 6.50
CA GLY A 67 11.66 -17.79 7.82
C GLY A 67 12.30 -16.40 7.79
N ARG A 68 12.27 -15.71 6.64
CA ARG A 68 12.79 -14.34 6.49
C ARG A 68 11.76 -13.35 7.00
N GLU A 69 12.20 -12.30 7.69
CA GLU A 69 11.33 -11.18 8.07
C GLU A 69 10.89 -10.40 6.82
N ILE A 70 9.59 -10.20 6.61
CA ILE A 70 9.08 -9.49 5.43
C ILE A 70 8.43 -8.15 5.80
N VAL A 71 8.53 -7.20 4.89
CA VAL A 71 7.88 -5.88 4.99
C VAL A 71 6.94 -5.70 3.81
N LEU A 72 5.71 -5.30 4.10
CA LEU A 72 4.70 -4.98 3.09
C LEU A 72 4.74 -3.49 2.75
N ARG A 73 4.72 -3.17 1.45
CA ARG A 73 4.62 -1.82 0.89
C ARG A 73 3.61 -1.83 -0.23
N GLY A 74 2.63 -0.93 -0.17
CA GLY A 74 1.52 -0.98 -1.11
C GLY A 74 0.59 0.21 -1.09
N PHE A 75 -0.59 -0.02 -1.65
CA PHE A 75 -1.68 0.95 -1.74
C PHE A 75 -3.03 0.29 -1.45
N ASN A 76 -4.00 1.12 -1.08
CA ASN A 76 -5.41 0.73 -1.07
C ASN A 76 -5.95 0.73 -2.50
N VAL A 77 -6.69 -0.32 -2.88
CA VAL A 77 -7.34 -0.46 -4.18
C VAL A 77 -8.82 -0.81 -3.99
N SER A 78 -9.73 0.08 -4.34
CA SER A 78 -9.56 1.53 -4.39
C SER A 78 -10.85 2.15 -3.85
N GLY A 79 -10.85 3.45 -3.61
CA GLY A 79 -12.01 4.24 -3.21
C GLY A 79 -13.16 4.17 -4.20
N GLU A 80 -12.91 3.73 -5.44
CA GLU A 80 -13.93 3.34 -6.42
C GLU A 80 -14.95 2.34 -5.85
N THR A 81 -14.54 1.49 -4.91
CA THR A 81 -15.41 0.53 -4.21
C THR A 81 -16.58 1.19 -3.47
N LYS A 82 -16.44 2.47 -3.13
CA LYS A 82 -17.47 3.26 -2.45
C LYS A 82 -18.56 3.75 -3.41
N LEU A 83 -18.31 3.69 -4.72
CA LEU A 83 -19.12 4.32 -5.76
C LEU A 83 -20.08 3.32 -6.42
N GLU A 84 -21.20 3.82 -6.94
CA GLU A 84 -22.15 3.01 -7.71
C GLU A 84 -21.73 2.86 -9.17
N GLU A 85 -20.93 3.78 -9.71
CA GLU A 85 -20.54 3.80 -11.13
C GLU A 85 -19.91 2.49 -11.62
N ASN A 86 -19.17 1.79 -10.75
CA ASN A 86 -18.58 0.48 -11.01
C ASN A 86 -19.14 -0.65 -10.12
N GLY A 87 -20.32 -0.44 -9.52
CA GLY A 87 -21.04 -1.46 -8.75
C GLY A 87 -20.26 -1.94 -7.52
N GLY A 88 -19.62 -1.02 -6.81
CA GLY A 88 -18.85 -1.32 -5.60
C GLY A 88 -17.62 -2.21 -5.81
N LEU A 89 -17.02 -2.17 -7.00
CA LEU A 89 -15.76 -2.84 -7.31
C LEU A 89 -14.62 -1.81 -7.40
N PRO A 90 -13.38 -2.16 -6.97
CA PRO A 90 -12.21 -1.29 -7.11
C PRO A 90 -11.86 -0.84 -8.54
N PHE A 91 -12.34 -1.58 -9.54
CA PHE A 91 -12.08 -1.33 -10.96
C PHE A 91 -13.32 -1.61 -11.79
N ALA A 92 -13.51 -0.85 -12.89
CA ALA A 92 -14.57 -1.10 -13.87
C ALA A 92 -14.44 -2.47 -14.54
N THR A 93 -13.20 -2.94 -14.78
CA THR A 93 -12.93 -4.22 -15.44
C THR A 93 -11.74 -4.97 -14.83
N THR A 94 -11.68 -6.29 -15.04
CA THR A 94 -10.48 -7.09 -14.71
C THR A 94 -9.26 -6.69 -15.54
N ALA A 95 -9.46 -6.11 -16.73
CA ALA A 95 -8.36 -5.59 -17.54
C ALA A 95 -7.72 -4.36 -16.87
N ASP A 96 -8.53 -3.46 -16.32
CA ASP A 96 -8.07 -2.30 -15.56
C ASP A 96 -7.36 -2.71 -14.27
N ALA A 97 -7.87 -3.72 -13.56
CA ALA A 97 -7.19 -4.30 -12.40
C ALA A 97 -5.82 -4.87 -12.78
N ARG A 98 -5.70 -5.58 -13.91
CA ARG A 98 -4.42 -6.13 -14.40
C ARG A 98 -3.45 -5.05 -14.84
N ALA A 99 -3.93 -4.04 -15.57
CA ALA A 99 -3.13 -2.88 -15.95
C ALA A 99 -2.63 -2.12 -14.71
N SER A 100 -3.50 -1.96 -13.70
CA SER A 100 -3.17 -1.31 -12.44
C SER A 100 -2.15 -2.09 -11.62
N ALA A 101 -2.29 -3.42 -11.50
CA ALA A 101 -1.31 -4.27 -10.83
C ALA A 101 0.08 -4.16 -11.48
N ALA A 102 0.14 -4.23 -12.83
CA ALA A 102 1.39 -4.05 -13.57
C ALA A 102 1.99 -2.65 -13.40
N ALA A 103 1.16 -1.60 -13.51
CA ALA A 103 1.60 -0.22 -13.31
C ALA A 103 2.10 0.03 -11.90
N MET A 104 1.41 -0.49 -10.88
CA MET A 104 1.79 -0.36 -9.47
C MET A 104 3.15 -0.99 -9.22
N ARG A 105 3.38 -2.22 -9.71
CA ARG A 105 4.70 -2.87 -9.63
C ARG A 105 5.78 -2.05 -10.31
N ASN A 106 5.53 -1.59 -11.54
CA ASN A 106 6.51 -0.88 -12.35
C ASN A 106 6.83 0.53 -11.85
N LEU A 107 5.85 1.23 -11.27
CA LEU A 107 6.00 2.62 -10.84
C LEU A 107 6.46 2.75 -9.38
N THR A 108 6.23 1.75 -8.54
CA THR A 108 6.45 1.88 -7.08
C THR A 108 7.22 0.72 -6.45
N GLY A 109 7.24 -0.44 -7.10
CA GLY A 109 7.80 -1.66 -6.51
C GLY A 109 6.97 -2.23 -5.36
N ALA A 110 5.68 -1.87 -5.24
CA ALA A 110 4.77 -2.42 -4.25
C ALA A 110 4.74 -3.97 -4.27
N ASN A 111 4.50 -4.56 -3.10
CA ASN A 111 4.38 -6.01 -2.92
C ASN A 111 3.10 -6.42 -2.16
N ALA A 112 2.25 -5.47 -1.79
CA ALA A 112 0.97 -5.71 -1.14
C ALA A 112 -0.10 -4.71 -1.61
N VAL A 113 -1.38 -5.08 -1.48
CA VAL A 113 -2.53 -4.18 -1.58
C VAL A 113 -3.58 -4.52 -0.53
N ARG A 114 -4.19 -3.47 0.03
CA ARG A 114 -5.46 -3.56 0.77
C ARG A 114 -6.58 -3.46 -0.27
N PHE A 115 -7.29 -4.55 -0.50
CA PHE A 115 -8.30 -4.64 -1.54
C PHE A 115 -9.69 -4.43 -0.93
N LEU A 116 -10.34 -3.34 -1.30
CA LEU A 116 -11.63 -2.99 -0.70
C LEU A 116 -12.75 -3.88 -1.26
N LEU A 117 -13.67 -4.23 -0.37
CA LEU A 117 -14.91 -4.94 -0.62
C LEU A 117 -16.08 -4.13 -0.05
N SER A 118 -17.21 -4.15 -0.73
CA SER A 118 -18.43 -3.49 -0.29
C SER A 118 -19.41 -4.52 0.29
N TRP A 119 -19.82 -4.35 1.56
CA TRP A 119 -20.90 -5.18 2.11
C TRP A 119 -22.22 -4.94 1.37
N ALA A 120 -22.50 -3.68 1.01
CA ALA A 120 -23.70 -3.31 0.27
C ALA A 120 -23.88 -4.06 -1.05
N HIS A 121 -22.78 -4.35 -1.76
CA HIS A 121 -22.79 -5.09 -3.02
C HIS A 121 -22.54 -6.60 -2.84
N ALA A 122 -21.84 -7.01 -1.77
CA ALA A 122 -21.68 -8.42 -1.44
C ALA A 122 -22.98 -9.08 -0.96
N GLU A 123 -23.87 -8.33 -0.29
CA GLU A 123 -25.17 -8.81 0.20
C GLU A 123 -26.26 -7.73 -0.01
N PRO A 124 -26.69 -7.51 -1.26
CA PRO A 124 -27.64 -6.45 -1.60
C PRO A 124 -29.04 -6.69 -1.02
N GLU A 125 -29.39 -7.95 -0.72
CA GLU A 125 -30.65 -8.36 -0.11
C GLU A 125 -30.39 -9.24 1.13
N PRO A 126 -31.23 -9.20 2.18
CA PRO A 126 -30.96 -9.90 3.43
C PRO A 126 -30.77 -11.41 3.21
N GLY A 127 -29.62 -11.93 3.64
CA GLY A 127 -29.24 -13.33 3.53
C GLY A 127 -28.90 -13.81 2.11
N GLN A 128 -28.84 -12.91 1.13
CA GLN A 128 -28.56 -13.25 -0.27
C GLN A 128 -27.21 -12.63 -0.69
N VAL A 129 -26.15 -13.43 -0.52
CA VAL A 129 -24.81 -13.04 -0.97
C VAL A 129 -24.73 -13.10 -2.50
N ASP A 130 -24.32 -11.99 -3.13
CA ASP A 130 -24.22 -11.87 -4.59
C ASP A 130 -22.94 -12.56 -5.11
N THR A 131 -23.11 -13.75 -5.68
CA THR A 131 -21.99 -14.50 -6.25
C THR A 131 -21.41 -13.87 -7.51
N ALA A 132 -22.16 -13.05 -8.24
CA ALA A 132 -21.65 -12.35 -9.42
C ALA A 132 -20.75 -11.17 -9.01
N TYR A 133 -21.07 -10.49 -7.91
CA TYR A 133 -20.15 -9.54 -7.28
C TYR A 133 -18.85 -10.24 -6.85
N LEU A 134 -18.97 -11.35 -6.10
CA LEU A 134 -17.81 -12.12 -5.64
C LEU A 134 -16.95 -12.66 -6.79
N GLU A 135 -17.56 -13.09 -7.89
CA GLU A 135 -16.83 -13.53 -9.09
C GLU A 135 -15.95 -12.40 -9.64
N LYS A 136 -16.52 -11.21 -9.84
CA LYS A 136 -15.81 -10.04 -10.38
C LYS A 136 -14.72 -9.56 -9.43
N ALA A 137 -15.02 -9.43 -8.13
CA ALA A 137 -14.04 -9.05 -7.11
C ALA A 137 -12.88 -10.05 -7.07
N THR A 138 -13.18 -11.36 -7.08
CA THR A 138 -12.16 -12.42 -7.12
C THR A 138 -11.30 -12.33 -8.38
N ALA A 139 -11.89 -12.06 -9.54
CA ALA A 139 -11.15 -11.89 -10.80
C ALA A 139 -10.20 -10.68 -10.75
N GLN A 140 -10.61 -9.58 -10.11
CA GLN A 140 -9.75 -8.41 -9.91
C GLN A 140 -8.62 -8.71 -8.90
N MET A 141 -8.91 -9.38 -7.78
CA MET A 141 -7.86 -9.83 -6.84
C MET A 141 -6.83 -10.74 -7.52
N LYS A 142 -7.26 -11.67 -8.37
CA LYS A 142 -6.36 -12.55 -9.15
C LYS A 142 -5.35 -11.74 -9.97
N ALA A 143 -5.75 -10.59 -10.53
CA ALA A 143 -4.84 -9.75 -11.29
C ALA A 143 -3.65 -9.22 -10.45
N PHE A 144 -3.85 -8.94 -9.17
CA PHE A 144 -2.79 -8.56 -8.24
C PHE A 144 -1.98 -9.78 -7.77
N LEU A 145 -2.65 -10.88 -7.43
CA LEU A 145 -2.00 -12.12 -6.98
C LEU A 145 -1.08 -12.71 -8.07
N ASP A 146 -1.51 -12.67 -9.33
CA ASP A 146 -0.74 -13.13 -10.50
C ASP A 146 0.44 -12.19 -10.81
N ALA A 147 0.36 -10.91 -10.41
CA ALA A 147 1.46 -9.95 -10.50
C ALA A 147 2.48 -10.07 -9.34
N GLY A 148 2.32 -11.06 -8.45
CA GLY A 148 3.18 -11.27 -7.28
C GLY A 148 2.91 -10.28 -6.14
N ILE A 149 1.73 -9.64 -6.11
CA ILE A 149 1.32 -8.72 -5.06
C ILE A 149 0.45 -9.48 -4.06
N ARG A 150 0.78 -9.36 -2.77
CA ARG A 150 -0.06 -9.89 -1.70
C ARG A 150 -1.35 -9.11 -1.56
N VAL A 151 -2.47 -9.78 -1.36
CA VAL A 151 -3.78 -9.13 -1.20
C VAL A 151 -4.32 -9.42 0.20
N PHE A 152 -4.79 -8.42 0.91
CA PHE A 152 -5.69 -8.61 2.05
C PHE A 152 -7.00 -7.86 1.76
N PRO A 153 -8.14 -8.58 1.68
CA PRO A 153 -9.43 -7.95 1.49
C PRO A 153 -9.86 -7.20 2.75
N ASP A 154 -10.63 -6.13 2.55
CA ASP A 154 -11.18 -5.26 3.59
C ASP A 154 -12.66 -5.01 3.32
N PHE A 155 -13.53 -5.31 4.29
CA PHE A 155 -14.90 -4.81 4.24
C PHE A 155 -14.92 -3.33 4.63
N HIS A 156 -14.83 -2.51 3.60
CA HIS A 156 -14.72 -1.08 3.76
C HIS A 156 -16.06 -0.45 4.13
N GLN A 157 -15.99 0.60 4.94
CA GLN A 157 -17.12 1.45 5.26
C GLN A 157 -16.61 2.81 5.68
N ASP A 158 -17.40 3.82 5.39
CA ASP A 158 -17.29 5.13 5.99
C ASP A 158 -18.66 5.72 6.24
N LEU A 159 -18.83 6.28 7.45
CA LEU A 159 -20.12 6.79 7.93
C LEU A 159 -21.24 5.73 7.82
N TYR A 160 -20.85 4.45 7.94
CA TYR A 160 -21.68 3.25 7.98
C TYR A 160 -22.50 2.91 6.71
N SER A 161 -23.08 3.88 6.00
CA SER A 161 -23.79 3.63 4.74
C SER A 161 -24.11 4.93 4.00
N GLY A 162 -23.96 4.92 2.67
CA GLY A 162 -24.46 5.99 1.80
C GLY A 162 -25.99 6.13 1.81
N ARG A 163 -26.72 5.08 2.24
CA ARG A 163 -28.20 5.10 2.31
C ARG A 163 -28.75 5.85 3.53
N LEU A 164 -27.88 6.28 4.45
CA LEU A 164 -28.25 7.19 5.53
C LEU A 164 -28.35 8.64 5.06
N PHE A 165 -27.86 8.94 3.85
CA PHE A 165 -27.83 10.28 3.32
C PHE A 165 -28.97 10.56 2.34
N ASP A 166 -29.54 11.76 2.41
CA ASP A 166 -30.56 12.21 1.48
C ASP A 166 -29.96 12.47 0.08
N LYS A 167 -30.82 12.48 -0.94
CA LYS A 167 -30.42 12.71 -2.34
C LYS A 167 -29.70 14.04 -2.56
N ASP A 168 -30.08 15.08 -1.82
CA ASP A 168 -29.55 16.43 -2.00
C ASP A 168 -28.47 16.81 -0.96
N SER A 169 -28.03 15.85 -0.15
CA SER A 169 -27.00 16.05 0.87
C SER A 169 -25.68 16.47 0.26
N TRP A 170 -24.89 17.19 1.05
CA TRP A 170 -23.54 17.61 0.65
C TRP A 170 -22.51 16.49 0.77
N TYR A 171 -22.83 15.47 1.58
CA TYR A 171 -21.95 14.37 1.95
C TYR A 171 -22.60 13.02 1.63
N SER A 172 -21.79 11.97 1.64
CA SER A 172 -22.18 10.59 1.44
C SER A 172 -21.43 9.67 2.42
N GLY A 173 -21.68 8.36 2.34
CA GLY A 173 -20.99 7.31 3.06
C GLY A 173 -20.98 6.02 2.23
N ASP A 174 -20.44 4.93 2.77
CA ASP A 174 -20.46 3.60 2.18
C ASP A 174 -20.45 2.50 3.28
N GLY A 175 -20.49 1.23 2.87
CA GLY A 175 -20.49 0.10 3.80
C GLY A 175 -21.80 -0.69 3.77
N ALA A 176 -22.69 -0.47 4.74
CA ALA A 176 -23.86 -1.32 4.97
C ALA A 176 -24.92 -1.24 3.85
N PRO A 177 -25.55 -2.37 3.47
CA PRO A 177 -26.56 -2.43 2.43
C PRO A 177 -27.83 -1.68 2.77
N LYS A 178 -28.59 -1.32 1.73
CA LYS A 178 -29.87 -0.62 1.84
C LYS A 178 -30.86 -1.31 2.78
N TRP A 179 -30.95 -2.64 2.73
CA TRP A 179 -31.91 -3.38 3.56
C TRP A 179 -31.66 -3.20 5.07
N VAL A 180 -30.40 -3.01 5.49
CA VAL A 180 -30.05 -2.73 6.89
C VAL A 180 -30.57 -1.37 7.32
N ILE A 181 -30.45 -0.38 6.43
CA ILE A 181 -30.89 0.99 6.70
C ILE A 181 -32.42 1.08 6.69
N ASP A 182 -33.08 0.47 5.70
CA ASP A 182 -34.53 0.44 5.58
C ASP A 182 -35.19 -0.26 6.80
N ALA A 183 -34.65 -1.41 7.23
CA ALA A 183 -35.13 -2.12 8.41
C ALA A 183 -34.74 -1.45 9.74
N GLY A 184 -33.76 -0.54 9.70
CA GLY A 184 -33.23 0.16 10.85
C GLY A 184 -34.16 1.26 11.37
N GLY A 185 -34.89 1.94 10.49
CA GLY A 185 -35.81 3.01 10.86
C GLY A 185 -35.10 4.22 11.49
N TYR A 186 -33.93 4.58 10.96
CA TYR A 186 -33.11 5.68 11.47
C TYR A 186 -33.76 7.04 11.22
N PRO A 187 -33.48 8.06 12.06
CA PRO A 187 -33.94 9.42 11.79
C PRO A 187 -33.35 9.93 10.48
N LYS A 188 -33.97 10.98 9.93
CA LYS A 188 -33.32 11.75 8.85
C LYS A 188 -31.94 12.21 9.31
N GLU A 189 -31.01 12.23 8.36
CA GLU A 189 -29.68 12.80 8.59
C GLU A 189 -29.78 14.17 9.25
N SER A 190 -28.95 14.39 10.26
CA SER A 190 -28.83 15.70 10.88
C SER A 190 -27.54 15.74 11.66
N CYS A 191 -26.64 16.62 11.22
CA CYS A 191 -25.35 16.81 11.88
C CYS A 191 -25.19 18.23 12.47
N GLY A 192 -26.28 19.01 12.51
CA GLY A 192 -26.26 20.40 12.97
C GLY A 192 -25.47 21.29 12.01
N ILE A 193 -24.24 21.67 12.40
CA ILE A 193 -23.32 22.48 11.60
C ILE A 193 -22.06 21.64 11.32
N CYS A 194 -22.07 20.89 10.22
CA CYS A 194 -20.87 20.26 9.67
C CYS A 194 -20.36 21.05 8.47
N VAL A 195 -19.12 21.51 8.57
CA VAL A 195 -18.39 22.14 7.48
C VAL A 195 -17.41 21.16 6.81
N HIS A 196 -17.16 20.02 7.47
CA HIS A 196 -16.33 18.93 6.96
C HIS A 196 -17.07 17.59 7.00
N TRP A 197 -16.79 16.74 6.00
CA TRP A 197 -17.39 15.42 5.85
C TRP A 197 -17.21 14.54 7.10
N GLY A 198 -15.99 14.45 7.63
CA GLY A 198 -15.66 13.61 8.80
C GLY A 198 -16.38 13.99 10.10
N GLN A 199 -16.98 15.18 10.22
CA GLN A 199 -17.76 15.54 11.41
C GLN A 199 -19.00 14.65 11.58
N ASN A 200 -19.52 14.09 10.48
CA ASN A 200 -20.72 13.26 10.49
C ASN A 200 -20.57 12.01 11.38
N ILE A 201 -19.35 11.47 11.54
CA ILE A 201 -19.14 10.25 12.35
C ILE A 201 -19.50 10.45 13.83
N THR A 202 -19.37 11.67 14.35
CA THR A 202 -19.65 12.00 15.77
C THR A 202 -20.85 12.92 15.97
N GLN A 203 -21.43 13.46 14.90
CA GLN A 203 -22.48 14.48 14.97
C GLN A 203 -23.75 14.11 14.22
N ASN A 204 -23.67 13.22 13.21
CA ASN A 204 -24.85 12.83 12.45
C ASN A 204 -25.63 11.74 13.18
N GLN A 205 -26.81 12.08 13.69
CA GLN A 205 -27.61 11.19 14.54
C GLN A 205 -28.02 9.89 13.84
N ALA A 206 -28.22 9.92 12.52
CA ALA A 206 -28.54 8.74 11.72
C ALA A 206 -27.34 7.77 11.67
N VAL A 207 -26.15 8.30 11.36
CA VAL A 207 -24.87 7.56 11.35
C VAL A 207 -24.59 6.96 12.72
N MET A 208 -24.60 7.77 13.78
CA MET A 208 -24.30 7.32 15.14
C MET A 208 -25.24 6.19 15.60
N ASN A 209 -26.54 6.32 15.32
CA ASN A 209 -27.52 5.29 15.70
C ASN A 209 -27.32 3.99 14.92
N ALA A 210 -27.06 4.08 13.62
CA ALA A 210 -26.87 2.90 12.78
C ALA A 210 -25.60 2.13 13.14
N THR A 211 -24.49 2.85 13.35
CA THR A 211 -23.24 2.28 13.84
C THR A 211 -23.41 1.62 15.22
N ARG A 212 -24.07 2.30 16.16
CA ARG A 212 -24.35 1.73 17.50
C ARG A 212 -25.18 0.45 17.41
N ASP A 213 -26.19 0.41 16.53
CA ASP A 213 -27.05 -0.75 16.35
C ASP A 213 -26.31 -1.95 15.75
N PHE A 214 -25.34 -1.71 14.87
CA PHE A 214 -24.40 -2.74 14.39
C PHE A 214 -23.64 -3.38 15.56
N TRP A 215 -23.01 -2.56 16.40
CA TRP A 215 -22.20 -3.05 17.52
C TRP A 215 -23.03 -3.77 18.60
N ARG A 216 -24.29 -3.37 18.79
CA ARG A 216 -25.25 -4.06 19.67
C ARG A 216 -25.87 -5.30 19.03
N ASN A 217 -25.51 -5.61 17.79
CA ASN A 217 -26.07 -6.70 17.00
C ASN A 217 -27.61 -6.69 17.02
N ARG A 218 -28.20 -5.50 16.80
CA ARG A 218 -29.65 -5.30 16.90
C ARG A 218 -30.40 -6.24 15.96
N ALA A 219 -31.54 -6.74 16.44
CA ALA A 219 -32.49 -7.46 15.61
C ALA A 219 -33.27 -6.49 14.70
N LEU A 220 -33.24 -6.75 13.39
CA LEU A 220 -33.90 -5.99 12.34
C LEU A 220 -34.96 -6.86 11.68
N THR A 221 -36.15 -6.32 11.46
CA THR A 221 -37.21 -7.02 10.71
C THR A 221 -37.11 -6.66 9.24
N THR A 222 -36.78 -7.64 8.40
CA THR A 222 -36.55 -7.47 6.96
C THR A 222 -37.59 -8.24 6.15
N GLY A 223 -37.55 -8.09 4.81
CA GLY A 223 -38.35 -8.91 3.90
C GLY A 223 -38.08 -10.42 4.01
N ALA A 224 -36.91 -10.82 4.50
CA ALA A 224 -36.52 -12.22 4.72
C ALA A 224 -36.79 -12.71 6.16
N GLY A 225 -37.41 -11.88 7.01
CA GLY A 225 -37.65 -12.17 8.43
C GLY A 225 -36.72 -11.38 9.36
N THR A 226 -36.68 -11.77 10.63
CA THR A 226 -35.85 -11.09 11.63
C THR A 226 -34.41 -11.58 11.55
N VAL A 227 -33.48 -10.66 11.29
CA VAL A 227 -32.03 -10.92 11.27
C VAL A 227 -31.33 -10.08 12.33
N ARG A 228 -30.17 -10.54 12.78
CA ARG A 228 -29.29 -9.77 13.66
C ARG A 228 -28.16 -9.17 12.81
N VAL A 229 -28.01 -7.85 12.86
CA VAL A 229 -27.22 -7.11 11.84
C VAL A 229 -25.73 -7.48 11.80
N GLN A 230 -25.07 -7.68 12.95
CA GLN A 230 -23.68 -8.12 12.99
C GLN A 230 -23.56 -9.59 12.59
N ASP A 231 -24.55 -10.42 12.93
CA ASP A 231 -24.56 -11.82 12.51
C ASP A 231 -24.73 -11.97 10.99
N ALA A 232 -25.54 -11.10 10.36
CA ALA A 232 -25.69 -11.04 8.90
C ALA A 232 -24.37 -10.64 8.23
N PHE A 233 -23.72 -9.57 8.70
CA PHE A 233 -22.39 -9.18 8.23
C PHE A 233 -21.37 -10.32 8.34
N LEU A 234 -21.30 -10.98 9.50
CA LEU A 234 -20.38 -12.10 9.73
C LEU A 234 -20.70 -13.32 8.83
N ALA A 235 -21.97 -13.56 8.51
CA ALA A 235 -22.39 -14.61 7.58
C ALA A 235 -21.96 -14.29 6.14
N THR A 236 -22.09 -13.03 5.72
CA THR A 236 -21.60 -12.55 4.42
C THR A 236 -20.09 -12.66 4.34
N ALA A 237 -19.36 -12.23 5.37
CA ALA A 237 -17.91 -12.39 5.43
C ALA A 237 -17.48 -13.86 5.34
N GLY A 238 -18.14 -14.76 6.07
CA GLY A 238 -17.88 -16.21 5.98
C GLY A 238 -18.12 -16.78 4.58
N THR A 239 -19.18 -16.34 3.91
CA THR A 239 -19.51 -16.76 2.54
C THR A 239 -18.48 -16.23 1.53
N THR A 240 -18.10 -14.96 1.63
CA THR A 240 -17.04 -14.33 0.83
C THR A 240 -15.72 -15.07 0.97
N MET A 241 -15.29 -15.35 2.20
CA MET A 241 -14.04 -16.10 2.46
C MET A 241 -14.08 -17.52 1.92
N THR A 242 -15.23 -18.20 2.05
CA THR A 242 -15.44 -19.54 1.48
C THR A 242 -15.38 -19.50 -0.05
N TYR A 243 -15.95 -18.47 -0.67
CA TYR A 243 -15.89 -18.27 -2.12
C TYR A 243 -14.45 -18.07 -2.58
N LEU A 244 -13.72 -17.13 -1.97
CA LEU A 244 -12.31 -16.87 -2.29
C LEU A 244 -11.45 -18.13 -2.18
N ALA A 245 -11.57 -18.88 -1.09
CA ALA A 245 -10.80 -20.12 -0.89
C ALA A 245 -11.09 -21.19 -1.95
N ARG A 246 -12.32 -21.25 -2.48
CA ARG A 246 -12.71 -22.20 -3.54
C ARG A 246 -12.31 -21.77 -4.95
N HIS A 247 -12.22 -20.46 -5.17
CA HIS A 247 -12.06 -19.90 -6.52
C HIS A 247 -10.64 -19.36 -6.81
N LEU A 248 -9.78 -19.27 -5.80
CA LEU A 248 -8.34 -19.04 -5.95
C LEU A 248 -7.59 -20.38 -6.05
N THR A 249 -6.51 -20.41 -6.83
CA THR A 249 -5.58 -21.55 -6.79
C THR A 249 -4.80 -21.56 -5.48
N ASP A 250 -4.20 -22.69 -5.11
CA ASP A 250 -3.31 -22.77 -3.93
C ASP A 250 -2.19 -21.72 -3.94
N GLU A 251 -1.65 -21.42 -5.13
CA GLU A 251 -0.61 -20.42 -5.30
C GLU A 251 -1.15 -19.01 -5.05
N GLN A 252 -2.30 -18.67 -5.63
CA GLN A 252 -2.97 -17.39 -5.42
C GLN A 252 -3.40 -17.23 -3.95
N PHE A 253 -4.00 -18.25 -3.36
CA PHE A 253 -4.41 -18.23 -1.96
C PHE A 253 -3.21 -18.12 -1.00
N THR A 254 -2.05 -18.66 -1.36
CA THR A 254 -0.82 -18.47 -0.58
C THR A 254 -0.46 -16.97 -0.46
N ARG A 255 -0.67 -16.19 -1.53
CA ARG A 255 -0.43 -14.72 -1.56
C ARG A 255 -1.53 -13.87 -0.93
N VAL A 256 -2.65 -14.47 -0.48
CA VAL A 256 -3.60 -13.75 0.36
C VAL A 256 -2.96 -13.54 1.74
N ALA A 257 -2.73 -12.29 2.15
CA ALA A 257 -2.02 -11.97 3.38
C ALA A 257 -2.89 -12.17 4.63
N GLY A 258 -4.20 -11.99 4.51
CA GLY A 258 -5.17 -12.16 5.58
C GLY A 258 -6.45 -11.43 5.23
N PHE A 259 -7.21 -10.99 6.23
CA PHE A 259 -8.46 -10.27 6.03
C PHE A 259 -8.58 -9.15 7.06
N ASP A 260 -8.92 -7.95 6.60
CA ASP A 260 -9.27 -6.80 7.43
C ASP A 260 -10.79 -6.80 7.70
N PRO A 261 -11.22 -7.10 8.95
CA PRO A 261 -12.63 -7.37 9.22
C PRO A 261 -13.56 -6.20 8.95
N LEU A 262 -13.15 -4.97 9.26
CA LEU A 262 -13.98 -3.78 9.13
C LEU A 262 -13.14 -2.50 9.26
N ASN A 263 -13.16 -1.68 8.23
CA ASN A 263 -12.50 -0.37 8.18
C ASN A 263 -12.95 0.57 9.29
N GLU A 264 -12.00 1.25 9.92
CA GLU A 264 -12.15 2.34 10.88
C GLU A 264 -13.30 2.16 11.89
N PRO A 265 -13.19 1.21 12.83
CA PRO A 265 -14.22 1.01 13.84
C PRO A 265 -14.44 2.26 14.70
N TYR A 266 -15.70 2.66 14.85
CA TYR A 266 -16.15 3.64 15.83
C TYR A 266 -17.45 3.19 16.48
N ALA A 267 -17.66 3.49 17.75
CA ALA A 267 -18.83 3.03 18.50
C ALA A 267 -20.17 3.61 18.01
N GLY A 268 -20.14 4.75 17.32
CA GLY A 268 -21.31 5.58 17.02
C GLY A 268 -21.76 6.35 18.26
N ALA A 269 -22.07 5.63 19.35
CA ALA A 269 -22.28 6.21 20.67
C ALA A 269 -21.85 5.20 21.75
N TYR A 270 -21.19 5.67 22.80
CA TYR A 270 -20.84 4.86 23.95
C TYR A 270 -22.04 4.69 24.89
N ASP A 271 -22.10 3.53 25.54
CA ASP A 271 -23.05 3.27 26.62
C ASP A 271 -22.69 4.08 27.89
N ASP A 272 -23.63 4.23 28.81
CA ASP A 272 -23.39 4.92 30.09
C ASP A 272 -22.25 4.24 30.85
N GLY A 273 -21.21 5.03 31.20
CA GLY A 273 -20.00 4.53 31.87
C GLY A 273 -18.99 3.84 30.94
N GLN A 274 -19.27 3.77 29.65
CA GLN A 274 -18.33 3.27 28.63
C GLN A 274 -17.51 4.43 28.03
N ASN A 275 -16.29 4.13 27.62
CA ASN A 275 -15.42 5.01 26.84
C ASN A 275 -14.76 4.19 25.72
N SER A 276 -13.92 4.82 24.89
CA SER A 276 -13.23 4.14 23.79
C SER A 276 -12.50 2.86 24.24
N ARG A 277 -11.67 2.93 25.29
CA ARG A 277 -10.93 1.76 25.80
C ARG A 277 -11.84 0.64 26.29
N THR A 278 -12.86 0.96 27.11
CA THR A 278 -13.75 -0.07 27.63
C THR A 278 -14.67 -0.63 26.54
N TRP A 279 -15.03 0.17 25.53
CA TRP A 279 -15.73 -0.28 24.33
C TRP A 279 -14.87 -1.21 23.47
N GLU A 280 -13.61 -0.85 23.21
CA GLU A 280 -12.66 -1.72 22.49
C GLU A 280 -12.59 -3.09 23.15
N LYS A 281 -12.46 -3.12 24.49
CA LYS A 281 -12.40 -4.36 25.27
C LYS A 281 -13.70 -5.18 25.24
N SER A 282 -14.84 -4.53 25.46
CA SER A 282 -16.11 -5.23 25.74
C SER A 282 -16.98 -5.46 24.51
N VAL A 283 -16.70 -4.77 23.40
CA VAL A 283 -17.53 -4.79 22.19
C VAL A 283 -16.70 -5.09 20.95
N LEU A 284 -15.64 -4.32 20.68
CA LEU A 284 -14.84 -4.46 19.47
C LEU A 284 -14.03 -5.76 19.47
N TRP A 285 -13.33 -6.07 20.56
CA TRP A 285 -12.52 -7.27 20.65
C TRP A 285 -13.35 -8.57 20.51
N PRO A 286 -14.51 -8.72 21.19
CA PRO A 286 -15.42 -9.84 20.92
C PRO A 286 -15.92 -9.93 19.48
N PHE A 287 -16.04 -8.82 18.75
CA PHE A 287 -16.35 -8.86 17.32
C PHE A 287 -15.20 -9.50 16.52
N TYR A 288 -13.95 -9.18 16.84
CA TYR A 288 -12.79 -9.82 16.19
C TYR A 288 -12.69 -11.31 16.50
N GLU A 289 -13.00 -11.75 17.72
CA GLU A 289 -13.06 -13.17 18.05
C GLU A 289 -14.13 -13.91 17.23
N LYS A 290 -15.31 -13.28 17.04
CA LYS A 290 -16.36 -13.83 16.16
C LYS A 290 -15.91 -13.87 14.70
N PHE A 291 -15.25 -12.82 14.21
CA PHE A 291 -14.76 -12.77 12.84
C PHE A 291 -13.69 -13.84 12.61
N ARG A 292 -12.73 -13.98 13.52
CA ARG A 292 -11.73 -15.06 13.53
C ARG A 292 -12.38 -16.44 13.46
N ALA A 293 -13.42 -16.69 14.25
CA ALA A 293 -14.16 -17.95 14.17
C ALA A 293 -14.82 -18.18 12.79
N ARG A 294 -15.25 -17.11 12.09
CA ARG A 294 -15.74 -17.20 10.69
C ARG A 294 -14.61 -17.48 9.71
N MET A 295 -13.45 -16.88 9.90
CA MET A 295 -12.26 -17.17 9.09
C MET A 295 -11.89 -18.66 9.22
N ASP A 296 -11.84 -19.20 10.44
CA ASP A 296 -11.51 -20.61 10.68
C ASP A 296 -12.52 -21.56 10.05
N ALA A 297 -13.81 -21.25 10.17
CA ALA A 297 -14.89 -22.02 9.53
C ALA A 297 -14.82 -21.98 7.99
N ALA A 298 -14.25 -20.91 7.42
CA ALA A 298 -14.09 -20.75 5.97
C ALA A 298 -12.78 -21.36 5.42
N GLY A 299 -11.94 -21.97 6.27
CA GLY A 299 -10.65 -22.57 5.86
C GLY A 299 -9.46 -21.61 5.85
N TRP A 300 -9.53 -20.53 6.65
CA TRP A 300 -8.50 -19.50 6.72
C TRP A 300 -7.65 -19.60 7.99
N GLN A 301 -7.44 -20.81 8.53
CA GLN A 301 -6.74 -21.03 9.80
C GLN A 301 -5.29 -20.52 9.77
N ASP A 302 -4.64 -20.56 8.60
CA ASP A 302 -3.26 -20.08 8.40
C ASP A 302 -3.17 -18.59 8.01
N LYS A 303 -4.28 -17.84 8.08
CA LYS A 303 -4.37 -16.43 7.65
C LYS A 303 -4.78 -15.55 8.83
N PRO A 304 -4.02 -14.50 9.19
CA PRO A 304 -4.40 -13.64 10.31
C PRO A 304 -5.53 -12.67 9.97
N ALA A 305 -6.23 -12.20 11.00
CA ALA A 305 -7.13 -11.05 10.93
C ALA A 305 -6.36 -9.75 11.17
N PHE A 306 -6.54 -8.77 10.29
CA PHE A 306 -5.94 -7.44 10.39
C PHE A 306 -6.86 -6.55 11.22
N VAL A 307 -6.65 -6.52 12.54
CA VAL A 307 -7.61 -5.91 13.48
C VAL A 307 -7.30 -4.46 13.75
N GLU A 308 -8.28 -3.60 13.52
CA GLU A 308 -8.18 -2.15 13.75
C GLU A 308 -8.62 -1.75 15.17
N PRO A 309 -7.96 -0.78 15.82
CA PRO A 309 -8.50 -0.14 17.03
C PRO A 309 -9.61 0.86 16.68
N ASN A 310 -10.13 1.55 17.69
CA ASN A 310 -10.96 2.73 17.45
C ASN A 310 -10.21 3.76 16.59
N MET A 311 -10.83 4.28 15.52
CA MET A 311 -10.17 5.20 14.56
C MET A 311 -9.52 6.45 15.20
N PHE A 312 -9.98 6.88 16.38
CA PHE A 312 -9.48 8.08 17.05
C PHE A 312 -8.30 7.83 18.01
N TRP A 313 -7.85 6.58 18.18
CA TRP A 313 -6.85 6.23 19.21
C TRP A 313 -5.51 6.95 19.03
N ASN A 314 -5.13 7.23 17.78
CA ASN A 314 -3.87 7.85 17.39
C ASN A 314 -4.05 9.17 16.62
N SER A 315 -5.21 9.83 16.80
CA SER A 315 -5.42 11.19 16.33
C SER A 315 -4.34 12.12 16.88
N ASN A 316 -3.77 12.95 15.99
CA ASN A 316 -2.74 13.90 16.37
C ASN A 316 -3.31 15.25 16.84
N LEU A 317 -4.64 15.40 16.89
CA LEU A 317 -5.36 16.48 17.55
C LEU A 317 -5.82 16.01 18.95
N ASP A 318 -5.25 16.58 20.01
CA ASP A 318 -5.47 16.09 21.38
C ASP A 318 -6.95 16.09 21.82
N PHE A 319 -7.78 16.98 21.27
CA PHE A 319 -9.21 17.04 21.57
C PHE A 319 -10.06 16.03 20.79
N GLN A 320 -9.50 15.40 19.74
CA GLN A 320 -10.14 14.30 19.01
C GLN A 320 -9.61 12.94 19.46
N ARG A 321 -8.37 12.88 19.97
CA ARG A 321 -7.74 11.64 20.42
C ARG A 321 -8.52 10.99 21.56
N GLN A 322 -8.82 9.69 21.40
CA GLN A 322 -9.48 8.88 22.40
C GLN A 322 -8.52 7.82 22.96
N GLU A 323 -8.71 7.41 24.22
CA GLU A 323 -7.92 6.32 24.79
C GLU A 323 -8.27 5.00 24.07
N GLY A 324 -7.27 4.28 23.57
CA GLY A 324 -7.51 3.05 22.81
C GLY A 324 -6.24 2.41 22.26
N GLY A 325 -6.37 1.75 21.11
CA GLY A 325 -5.27 1.01 20.48
C GLY A 325 -5.26 -0.47 20.89
N LEU A 326 -6.37 -1.01 21.39
CA LEU A 326 -6.50 -2.38 21.92
C LEU A 326 -5.70 -2.59 23.22
N LEU A 327 -5.78 -1.64 24.16
CA LEU A 327 -4.98 -1.65 25.42
C LEU A 327 -5.19 -2.90 26.27
N ASP A 328 -6.38 -3.47 26.23
CA ASP A 328 -6.80 -4.57 27.10
C ASP A 328 -6.94 -5.90 26.35
N ALA A 329 -6.45 -6.00 25.10
CA ALA A 329 -6.49 -7.24 24.31
C ALA A 329 -5.43 -8.27 24.75
N GLY A 330 -4.46 -7.87 25.59
CA GLY A 330 -3.36 -8.73 26.02
C GLY A 330 -2.42 -9.06 24.86
N LYS A 331 -2.05 -10.34 24.73
CA LYS A 331 -1.22 -10.87 23.63
C LYS A 331 -2.03 -11.91 22.87
N PRO A 332 -2.79 -11.50 21.83
CA PRO A 332 -3.82 -12.35 21.26
C PRO A 332 -3.28 -13.47 20.36
N GLY A 333 -1.99 -13.47 20.04
CA GLY A 333 -1.32 -14.56 19.32
C GLY A 333 -1.32 -14.39 17.80
N PRO A 334 -0.77 -15.37 17.07
CA PRO A 334 -0.39 -15.23 15.65
C PRO A 334 -1.58 -15.14 14.68
N ASP A 335 -2.81 -15.33 15.16
CA ASP A 335 -4.01 -15.25 14.34
C ASP A 335 -4.45 -13.80 14.06
N TYR A 336 -3.72 -12.83 14.59
CA TYR A 336 -4.02 -11.41 14.51
C TYR A 336 -2.83 -10.58 14.03
N VAL A 337 -3.13 -9.43 13.45
CA VAL A 337 -2.18 -8.38 13.05
C VAL A 337 -2.72 -7.07 13.59
N PHE A 338 -1.87 -6.24 14.18
CA PHE A 338 -2.29 -4.90 14.60
C PHE A 338 -2.34 -3.97 13.38
N ASN A 339 -3.55 -3.62 12.95
CA ASN A 339 -3.80 -2.79 11.77
C ASN A 339 -4.21 -1.39 12.23
N THR A 340 -3.71 -0.33 11.61
CA THR A 340 -4.10 1.05 11.97
C THR A 340 -3.92 2.01 10.81
N HIS A 341 -4.61 3.14 10.89
CA HIS A 341 -4.44 4.28 9.99
C HIS A 341 -3.69 5.41 10.65
N TYR A 342 -3.17 6.34 9.86
CA TYR A 342 -2.68 7.61 10.35
C TYR A 342 -2.79 8.68 9.27
N TYR A 343 -3.63 9.68 9.55
CA TYR A 343 -3.70 10.92 8.79
C TYR A 343 -3.27 12.07 9.68
N ASP A 344 -2.42 12.96 9.15
CA ASP A 344 -2.04 14.17 9.87
C ASP A 344 -3.20 15.17 9.81
N GLN A 345 -4.12 15.06 10.76
CA GLN A 345 -5.29 15.93 10.88
C GLN A 345 -4.88 17.40 11.05
N LYS A 346 -3.75 17.66 11.73
CA LYS A 346 -3.20 19.01 11.83
C LYS A 346 -2.79 19.56 10.47
N ALA A 347 -2.07 18.79 9.66
CA ALA A 347 -1.69 19.18 8.29
C ALA A 347 -2.91 19.37 7.39
N ILE A 348 -3.83 18.40 7.39
CA ILE A 348 -5.04 18.37 6.56
C ILE A 348 -5.95 19.56 6.89
N SER A 349 -6.09 19.92 8.17
CA SER A 349 -6.92 21.07 8.57
C SER A 349 -6.42 22.40 7.98
N GLY A 350 -5.13 22.52 7.69
CA GLY A 350 -4.47 23.77 7.33
C GLY A 350 -4.40 24.82 8.44
N ILE A 351 -5.05 24.58 9.59
CA ILE A 351 -5.17 25.51 10.71
C ILE A 351 -4.19 25.12 11.83
N PHE A 352 -4.14 23.83 12.18
CA PHE A 352 -3.40 23.36 13.36
C PHE A 352 -1.93 23.01 13.09
N MET A 353 -1.51 23.02 11.83
CA MET A 353 -0.11 22.92 11.44
C MET A 353 0.25 24.07 10.48
N PRO A 354 0.89 25.14 10.95
CA PRO A 354 1.45 26.14 10.05
C PRO A 354 2.63 25.54 9.28
N GLY A 355 2.72 25.85 7.97
CA GLY A 355 3.84 25.40 7.13
C GLY A 355 3.81 23.92 6.75
N LYS A 356 5.00 23.38 6.45
CA LYS A 356 5.24 22.05 5.89
C LYS A 356 5.85 21.11 6.93
N ALA A 357 5.75 19.80 6.71
CA ALA A 357 6.37 18.80 7.60
C ALA A 357 7.90 18.88 7.54
N ALA A 358 8.55 18.61 8.67
CA ALA A 358 9.99 18.62 8.81
C ALA A 358 10.55 17.21 9.07
N ASP A 359 11.88 17.10 9.11
CA ASP A 359 12.58 15.89 9.51
C ASP A 359 12.08 15.38 10.87
N GLY A 360 11.67 14.11 10.92
CA GLY A 360 11.19 13.47 12.15
C GLY A 360 9.79 13.89 12.60
N GLN A 361 9.02 14.62 11.77
CA GLN A 361 7.70 15.16 12.14
C GLN A 361 6.76 14.12 12.77
N TYR A 362 6.77 12.88 12.26
CA TYR A 362 5.87 11.80 12.67
C TYR A 362 6.57 10.65 13.41
N ALA A 363 7.82 10.85 13.82
CA ALA A 363 8.60 9.83 14.52
C ALA A 363 7.93 9.37 15.83
N GLY A 364 7.28 10.31 16.54
CA GLY A 364 6.53 10.01 17.77
C GLY A 364 5.26 9.21 17.50
N ASP A 365 4.45 9.62 16.51
CA ASP A 365 3.17 8.98 16.18
C ASP A 365 3.37 7.52 15.73
N PHE A 366 4.33 7.27 14.84
CA PHE A 366 4.68 5.92 14.39
C PHE A 366 5.53 5.16 15.42
N GLY A 367 6.13 5.87 16.38
CA GLY A 367 6.75 5.30 17.57
C GLY A 367 5.71 4.62 18.45
N ALA A 368 4.60 5.30 18.72
CA ALA A 368 3.49 4.77 19.50
C ALA A 368 2.86 3.51 18.86
N LEU A 369 2.80 3.46 17.53
CA LEU A 369 2.40 2.25 16.79
C LEU A 369 3.35 1.06 17.06
N ARG A 370 4.66 1.27 16.99
CA ARG A 370 5.64 0.21 17.30
C ARG A 370 5.58 -0.24 18.76
N ASP A 371 5.35 0.71 19.67
CA ASP A 371 5.17 0.40 21.09
C ASP A 371 3.92 -0.44 21.30
N ARG A 372 2.84 -0.14 20.57
CA ARG A 372 1.62 -0.94 20.60
C ARG A 372 1.81 -2.33 20.03
N SER A 373 2.45 -2.46 18.88
CA SER A 373 2.86 -3.74 18.29
C SER A 373 3.64 -4.59 19.29
N THR A 374 4.60 -3.98 20.00
CA THR A 374 5.40 -4.66 21.03
C THR A 374 4.56 -5.09 22.22
N ALA A 375 3.63 -4.25 22.68
CA ALA A 375 2.75 -4.57 23.81
C ALA A 375 1.78 -5.72 23.49
N LEU A 376 1.24 -5.75 22.26
CA LEU A 376 0.34 -6.78 21.76
C LEU A 376 1.08 -8.07 21.33
N ASP A 377 2.40 -7.99 21.13
CA ASP A 377 3.20 -9.08 20.56
C ASP A 377 2.71 -9.50 19.15
N LEU A 378 2.34 -8.50 18.35
CA LEU A 378 1.81 -8.64 16.99
C LEU A 378 2.61 -7.77 16.02
N PRO A 379 2.72 -8.13 14.72
CA PRO A 379 3.24 -7.21 13.72
C PRO A 379 2.25 -6.06 13.53
N ALA A 380 2.77 -4.89 13.19
CA ALA A 380 1.97 -3.73 12.85
C ALA A 380 1.95 -3.43 11.35
N VAL A 381 0.78 -3.02 10.87
CA VAL A 381 0.57 -2.50 9.51
C VAL A 381 -0.08 -1.12 9.63
N MET A 382 0.48 -0.14 8.92
CA MET A 382 -0.16 1.15 8.67
C MET A 382 -0.98 1.03 7.37
N SER A 383 -2.22 0.56 7.45
CA SER A 383 -3.05 0.22 6.29
C SER A 383 -3.55 1.44 5.52
N GLU A 384 -3.56 2.61 6.14
CA GLU A 384 -3.87 3.86 5.46
C GLU A 384 -3.07 5.03 6.02
N PHE A 385 -2.58 5.84 5.10
CA PHE A 385 -1.99 7.15 5.34
C PHE A 385 -1.93 7.90 4.02
N GLY A 386 -1.83 9.22 4.08
CA GLY A 386 -1.69 10.06 2.90
C GLY A 386 -1.92 11.53 3.22
N HIS A 387 -1.97 12.35 2.17
CA HIS A 387 -2.27 13.77 2.27
C HIS A 387 -2.95 14.25 0.98
N PRO A 388 -3.92 15.18 1.04
CA PRO A 388 -4.57 15.73 -0.16
C PRO A 388 -3.57 16.27 -1.20
N LEU A 389 -3.81 15.96 -2.47
CA LEU A 389 -3.00 16.38 -3.62
C LEU A 389 -3.59 17.59 -4.36
N THR A 390 -4.82 17.98 -4.01
CA THR A 390 -5.46 19.24 -4.43
C THR A 390 -6.05 19.96 -3.21
N GLY A 391 -6.56 21.17 -3.43
CA GLY A 391 -7.05 22.04 -2.36
C GLY A 391 -5.94 22.83 -1.65
N PHE A 392 -6.33 23.58 -0.62
CA PHE A 392 -5.49 24.62 0.00
C PHE A 392 -4.35 24.09 0.89
N THR A 393 -4.30 22.79 1.16
CA THR A 393 -3.20 22.15 1.92
C THR A 393 -2.33 21.24 1.05
N SER A 394 -2.59 21.16 -0.25
CA SER A 394 -1.89 20.26 -1.18
C SER A 394 -0.40 20.56 -1.32
N ASP A 395 0.02 21.80 -1.08
CA ASP A 395 1.43 22.20 -1.11
C ASP A 395 2.28 21.48 -0.04
N LYS A 396 1.63 20.94 1.00
CA LYS A 396 2.29 20.17 2.07
C LYS A 396 2.55 18.72 1.68
N ALA A 397 1.84 18.17 0.70
CA ALA A 397 1.86 16.74 0.35
C ALA A 397 3.28 16.16 0.16
N PRO A 398 4.22 16.84 -0.53
CA PRO A 398 5.58 16.30 -0.70
C PRO A 398 6.30 16.06 0.63
N THR A 399 6.14 16.98 1.59
CA THR A 399 6.79 16.89 2.90
C THR A 399 6.04 15.96 3.85
N VAL A 400 4.70 16.00 3.88
CA VAL A 400 3.90 15.15 4.78
C VAL A 400 4.12 13.67 4.44
N VAL A 401 4.01 13.32 3.16
CA VAL A 401 4.19 11.93 2.71
C VAL A 401 5.65 11.48 2.86
N LYS A 402 6.65 12.36 2.64
CA LYS A 402 8.05 12.03 2.98
C LYS A 402 8.24 11.77 4.47
N GLY A 403 7.60 12.57 5.33
CA GLY A 403 7.56 12.38 6.79
C GLY A 403 7.03 11.02 7.17
N MET A 404 5.89 10.64 6.60
CA MET A 404 5.24 9.36 6.90
C MET A 404 6.12 8.19 6.45
N TYR A 405 6.70 8.23 5.25
CA TYR A 405 7.65 7.20 4.82
C TYR A 405 8.91 7.14 5.68
N GLN A 406 9.47 8.28 6.11
CA GLN A 406 10.59 8.29 7.04
C GLN A 406 10.22 7.61 8.38
N ALA A 407 9.02 7.89 8.89
CA ALA A 407 8.51 7.32 10.13
C ALA A 407 8.17 5.81 10.01
N LEU A 408 7.80 5.35 8.82
CA LEU A 408 7.66 3.92 8.48
C LEU A 408 9.01 3.20 8.50
N ASP A 409 10.06 3.86 8.02
CA ASP A 409 11.42 3.30 7.96
C ASP A 409 12.09 3.28 9.35
N SER A 410 11.85 4.29 10.20
CA SER A 410 12.50 4.42 11.51
C SER A 410 11.72 5.23 12.55
N ARG A 411 12.00 5.00 13.84
CA ARG A 411 11.58 5.84 14.99
C ARG A 411 12.34 7.16 15.10
N LEU A 412 13.34 7.40 14.25
CA LEU A 412 14.28 8.50 14.44
C LEU A 412 14.13 9.56 13.35
N PRO A 413 14.22 10.85 13.71
CA PRO A 413 14.56 11.89 12.75
C PRO A 413 15.88 11.54 12.06
N GLY A 414 15.96 11.83 10.77
CA GLY A 414 17.14 11.63 9.93
C GLY A 414 18.39 12.31 10.50
N ALA A 415 18.24 13.52 11.04
CA ALA A 415 19.33 14.26 11.69
C ALA A 415 20.00 13.51 12.86
N THR A 416 19.33 12.51 13.45
CA THR A 416 19.86 11.71 14.57
C THR A 416 19.96 10.22 14.26
N TRP A 417 19.58 9.77 13.07
CA TRP A 417 19.54 8.35 12.74
C TRP A 417 20.95 7.72 12.77
N TRP A 418 21.93 8.36 12.12
CA TRP A 418 23.32 7.86 12.07
C TRP A 418 24.03 7.82 13.43
N THR A 419 23.59 8.62 14.41
CA THR A 419 24.19 8.66 15.74
C THR A 419 23.49 7.77 16.76
N ARG A 420 22.25 7.33 16.47
CA ARG A 420 21.47 6.46 17.37
C ARG A 420 20.78 5.31 16.63
N PRO A 421 21.41 4.65 15.66
CA PRO A 421 20.70 3.76 14.74
C PRO A 421 20.08 2.53 15.45
N ALA A 422 20.62 2.06 16.58
CA ALA A 422 20.03 0.99 17.38
C ALA A 422 18.63 1.35 17.95
N ALA A 423 18.28 2.64 18.03
CA ALA A 423 16.95 3.10 18.41
C ALA A 423 15.97 3.19 17.22
N SER A 424 16.38 2.78 16.00
CA SER A 424 15.54 2.86 14.80
C SER A 424 14.24 2.08 14.93
N GLY A 425 14.26 0.96 15.65
CA GLY A 425 13.13 0.04 15.73
C GLY A 425 12.84 -0.68 14.41
N ALA A 426 11.83 -1.55 14.43
CA ALA A 426 11.44 -2.32 13.26
C ALA A 426 10.91 -1.42 12.12
N VAL A 427 11.11 -1.87 10.88
CA VAL A 427 10.46 -1.26 9.72
C VAL A 427 8.99 -1.65 9.74
N LEU A 428 8.10 -0.67 9.72
CA LEU A 428 6.65 -0.91 9.72
C LEU A 428 6.20 -1.29 8.32
N SER A 429 5.23 -2.21 8.20
CA SER A 429 4.53 -2.49 6.93
C SER A 429 3.46 -1.44 6.66
N SER A 430 3.09 -1.19 5.40
CA SER A 430 2.11 -0.15 5.07
C SER A 430 1.42 -0.25 3.71
N THR A 431 0.21 0.32 3.62
CA THR A 431 -0.48 0.66 2.37
C THR A 431 -0.88 2.14 2.37
N GLN A 432 -0.55 2.90 1.32
CA GLN A 432 -0.91 4.31 1.20
C GLN A 432 -2.34 4.44 0.63
N TRP A 433 -3.12 5.40 1.12
CA TRP A 433 -4.39 5.79 0.49
C TRP A 433 -4.11 6.84 -0.61
N GLN A 434 -4.48 6.62 -1.88
CA GLN A 434 -5.00 5.39 -2.50
C GLN A 434 -4.50 5.23 -3.94
N TRP A 435 -4.77 4.08 -4.58
CA TRP A 435 -4.49 3.82 -6.00
C TRP A 435 -5.80 3.75 -6.79
N ASP A 436 -6.31 4.92 -7.15
CA ASP A 436 -7.49 5.07 -7.99
C ASP A 436 -7.08 5.67 -9.34
N ILE A 437 -7.26 4.87 -10.40
CA ILE A 437 -6.91 5.26 -11.77
C ILE A 437 -7.95 6.20 -12.41
N TYR A 438 -9.18 6.22 -11.88
CA TYR A 438 -10.30 7.03 -12.34
C TYR A 438 -10.30 8.43 -11.73
N SER A 439 -9.49 8.68 -10.70
CA SER A 439 -9.37 9.98 -10.02
C SER A 439 -9.42 11.18 -10.97
N GLY A 440 -10.40 12.06 -10.73
CA GLY A 440 -10.71 13.22 -11.57
C GLY A 440 -11.42 12.93 -12.90
N ARG A 441 -11.95 11.73 -13.09
CA ARG A 441 -12.70 11.28 -14.30
C ARG A 441 -13.87 10.35 -14.00
N HIS A 442 -14.31 10.30 -12.76
CA HIS A 442 -15.49 9.57 -12.34
C HIS A 442 -16.77 10.10 -13.01
N HIS A 443 -17.82 9.30 -12.94
CA HIS A 443 -19.18 9.66 -13.34
C HIS A 443 -20.19 9.21 -12.27
N GLU A 444 -19.92 9.55 -11.01
CA GLU A 444 -20.72 9.08 -9.87
C GLU A 444 -21.91 10.00 -9.60
N ALA A 445 -23.10 9.42 -9.43
CA ALA A 445 -24.27 10.16 -8.98
C ALA A 445 -24.35 10.15 -7.44
N MET A 446 -23.88 11.22 -6.79
CA MET A 446 -23.83 11.28 -5.32
C MET A 446 -25.21 10.99 -4.71
N ASN A 447 -25.29 9.99 -3.83
CA ASN A 447 -26.53 9.54 -3.19
C ASN A 447 -27.66 9.22 -4.20
N GLY A 448 -27.31 8.74 -5.40
CA GLY A 448 -28.25 8.48 -6.49
C GLY A 448 -28.79 9.75 -7.16
N ASN A 449 -28.16 10.91 -6.95
CA ASN A 449 -28.61 12.16 -7.50
C ASN A 449 -28.10 12.40 -8.91
N THR A 450 -28.91 12.05 -9.92
CA THR A 450 -28.59 12.28 -11.34
C THR A 450 -28.41 13.76 -11.73
N GLY A 451 -28.80 14.71 -10.86
CA GLY A 451 -28.52 16.14 -11.03
C GLY A 451 -27.19 16.60 -10.40
N LYS A 452 -26.53 15.73 -9.64
CA LYS A 452 -25.27 15.98 -8.92
C LYS A 452 -24.26 14.88 -9.27
N ILE A 453 -23.74 14.95 -10.48
CA ILE A 453 -22.69 14.05 -10.96
C ILE A 453 -21.34 14.56 -10.49
N LEU A 454 -20.61 13.70 -9.78
CA LEU A 454 -19.26 13.95 -9.29
C LEU A 454 -18.24 13.40 -10.29
N THR A 455 -17.30 14.26 -10.66
CA THR A 455 -16.26 13.95 -11.64
C THR A 455 -14.87 14.31 -11.15
N GLU A 456 -14.74 14.92 -9.97
CA GLU A 456 -13.49 15.45 -9.42
C GLU A 456 -13.02 14.60 -8.24
N GLY A 457 -11.71 14.63 -7.95
CA GLY A 457 -11.12 13.92 -6.81
C GLY A 457 -11.37 12.42 -6.86
N ASP A 458 -11.84 11.88 -5.73
CA ASP A 458 -12.34 10.50 -5.55
C ASP A 458 -13.84 10.33 -5.84
N ALA A 459 -14.50 11.41 -6.27
CA ALA A 459 -15.94 11.49 -6.55
C ALA A 459 -16.85 11.01 -5.40
N TRP A 460 -16.41 11.17 -4.15
CA TRP A 460 -17.15 10.71 -2.99
C TRP A 460 -17.27 11.77 -1.89
N ASN A 461 -16.17 12.13 -1.21
CA ASN A 461 -16.18 13.13 -0.14
C ASN A 461 -15.38 14.41 -0.50
N GLY A 462 -14.85 14.47 -1.72
CA GLY A 462 -14.04 15.58 -2.22
C GLY A 462 -12.57 15.46 -1.83
N GLU A 463 -12.16 14.31 -1.30
CA GLU A 463 -10.77 13.99 -1.08
C GLU A 463 -10.07 13.65 -2.39
N ASP A 464 -8.80 14.00 -2.46
CA ASP A 464 -7.97 13.74 -3.62
C ASP A 464 -6.61 13.26 -3.16
N LEU A 465 -6.55 11.99 -2.76
CA LEU A 465 -5.35 11.33 -2.25
C LEU A 465 -4.77 10.30 -3.23
N SER A 466 -5.33 10.17 -4.44
CA SER A 466 -4.87 9.14 -5.36
C SER A 466 -3.43 9.39 -5.80
N ALA A 467 -2.55 8.42 -5.55
CA ALA A 467 -1.14 8.47 -5.94
C ALA A 467 -0.95 8.36 -7.46
N VAL A 468 -2.01 7.99 -8.20
CA VAL A 468 -1.99 7.68 -9.63
C VAL A 468 -3.14 8.40 -10.36
N ARG A 469 -2.98 8.57 -11.67
CA ARG A 469 -4.08 8.79 -12.63
C ARG A 469 -3.66 8.23 -13.98
N LEU A 470 -4.61 7.83 -14.82
CA LEU A 470 -4.32 7.64 -16.24
C LEU A 470 -4.03 8.98 -16.94
N ASP A 471 -3.18 9.00 -17.96
CA ASP A 471 -3.07 10.09 -18.93
C ASP A 471 -4.16 10.01 -20.01
N ASP A 472 -4.14 10.92 -20.98
CA ASP A 472 -5.09 10.95 -22.10
C ASP A 472 -4.98 9.74 -23.03
N SER A 473 -3.87 9.00 -22.95
CA SER A 473 -3.63 7.76 -23.70
C SER A 473 -4.01 6.51 -22.89
N GLY A 474 -4.55 6.67 -21.68
CA GLY A 474 -4.93 5.58 -20.80
C GLY A 474 -3.77 4.94 -20.02
N ASN A 475 -2.58 5.54 -19.98
CA ASN A 475 -1.45 5.02 -19.21
C ASN A 475 -1.44 5.58 -17.79
N ALA A 476 -1.28 4.71 -16.80
CA ALA A 476 -1.13 5.12 -15.40
C ALA A 476 0.18 5.91 -15.19
N GLY A 477 0.07 7.07 -14.53
CA GLY A 477 1.19 7.92 -14.14
C GLY A 477 1.06 8.39 -12.70
N LEU A 478 2.20 8.50 -12.01
CA LEU A 478 2.25 8.99 -10.62
C LEU A 478 1.88 10.47 -10.55
N ARG A 479 1.12 10.83 -9.51
CA ARG A 479 0.72 12.22 -9.21
C ARG A 479 1.62 12.90 -8.20
N GLN A 480 2.49 12.12 -7.55
CA GLN A 480 3.53 12.61 -6.66
C GLN A 480 4.92 12.36 -7.28
N HIS A 481 5.95 13.02 -6.75
CA HIS A 481 7.31 12.87 -7.25
C HIS A 481 7.76 11.39 -7.22
N ALA A 482 8.21 10.85 -8.35
CA ALA A 482 8.49 9.40 -8.47
C ALA A 482 9.44 8.86 -7.38
N ARG A 483 10.50 9.60 -7.02
CA ARG A 483 11.44 9.19 -5.94
C ARG A 483 10.78 9.01 -4.57
N LEU A 484 9.65 9.69 -4.33
CA LEU A 484 8.93 9.57 -3.07
C LEU A 484 8.25 8.20 -2.95
N LEU A 485 7.73 7.67 -4.06
CA LEU A 485 6.89 6.46 -4.10
C LEU A 485 7.64 5.22 -4.61
N ASP A 486 8.59 5.37 -5.54
CA ASP A 486 9.48 4.30 -5.99
C ASP A 486 10.69 4.20 -5.06
N ARG A 487 10.50 3.48 -3.94
CA ARG A 487 11.43 3.47 -2.82
C ARG A 487 12.32 2.24 -2.79
N LEU A 488 13.50 2.40 -2.21
CA LEU A 488 14.29 1.28 -1.70
C LEU A 488 13.74 0.88 -0.35
N TYR A 489 13.50 -0.42 -0.12
CA TYR A 489 13.10 -0.95 1.18
C TYR A 489 13.48 -2.44 1.31
N PRO A 490 13.74 -2.94 2.54
CA PRO A 490 13.93 -4.36 2.77
C PRO A 490 12.61 -5.09 2.54
N ARG A 491 12.55 -6.03 1.58
CA ARG A 491 11.33 -6.78 1.29
C ARG A 491 11.28 -8.13 2.01
N ALA A 492 12.45 -8.75 2.20
CA ALA A 492 12.63 -9.99 2.95
C ALA A 492 14.04 -9.97 3.55
N VAL A 493 14.20 -10.20 4.85
CA VAL A 493 15.48 -10.15 5.57
C VAL A 493 15.76 -11.50 6.19
N ALA A 494 16.94 -12.07 5.92
CA ALA A 494 17.40 -13.36 6.44
C ALA A 494 17.76 -13.30 7.93
N GLY A 495 16.78 -12.95 8.77
CA GLY A 495 16.93 -12.69 10.19
C GLY A 495 16.02 -11.56 10.66
N ARG A 496 16.57 -10.65 11.47
CA ARG A 496 15.84 -9.54 12.10
C ARG A 496 16.46 -8.21 11.71
N THR A 497 15.64 -7.30 11.18
CA THR A 497 16.01 -5.92 10.90
C THR A 497 16.25 -5.18 12.22
N LEU A 498 17.44 -4.61 12.38
CA LEU A 498 17.82 -3.82 13.55
C LEU A 498 17.67 -2.33 13.30
N ALA A 499 18.02 -1.89 12.09
CA ALA A 499 17.87 -0.51 11.66
C ALA A 499 17.71 -0.42 10.15
N PHE A 500 16.90 0.54 9.72
CA PHE A 500 16.75 0.86 8.31
C PHE A 500 16.48 2.36 8.13
N THR A 501 16.92 2.89 7.00
CA THR A 501 16.56 4.21 6.52
C THR A 501 16.77 4.31 5.02
N PHE A 502 15.97 5.14 4.35
CA PHE A 502 16.16 5.50 2.95
C PHE A 502 16.07 7.01 2.75
N GLU A 503 17.15 7.60 2.24
CA GLU A 503 17.16 9.00 1.80
C GLU A 503 16.80 9.08 0.32
N ASP A 504 15.50 9.27 0.07
CA ASP A 504 14.91 9.28 -1.28
C ASP A 504 15.27 10.51 -2.14
N ARG A 505 15.71 11.62 -1.51
CA ARG A 505 15.95 12.90 -2.20
C ARG A 505 14.81 13.30 -3.17
N SER A 506 13.58 13.07 -2.75
CA SER A 506 12.36 13.57 -3.38
C SER A 506 12.31 15.09 -3.32
N ARG A 507 11.36 15.69 -4.06
CA ARG A 507 11.31 17.13 -4.25
C ARG A 507 10.00 17.74 -3.82
N ASP A 508 10.10 18.95 -3.30
CA ASP A 508 9.00 19.89 -3.13
C ASP A 508 9.24 21.07 -4.07
N GLY A 509 8.50 21.11 -5.18
CA GLY A 509 8.82 21.98 -6.31
C GLY A 509 10.25 21.72 -6.83
N SER A 510 11.09 22.76 -6.86
CA SER A 510 12.50 22.65 -7.25
C SER A 510 13.42 22.20 -6.11
N THR A 511 12.95 22.25 -4.86
CA THR A 511 13.76 21.95 -3.67
C THR A 511 13.91 20.46 -3.47
N THR A 512 15.15 19.99 -3.34
CA THR A 512 15.43 18.60 -2.95
C THR A 512 15.34 18.46 -1.43
N LEU A 513 14.53 17.51 -0.96
CA LEU A 513 14.36 17.21 0.45
C LEU A 513 15.43 16.21 0.89
N SER A 514 16.39 16.65 1.71
CA SER A 514 17.44 15.81 2.30
C SER A 514 17.43 15.93 3.82
N TRP A 515 16.88 14.92 4.48
CA TRP A 515 16.61 14.91 5.92
C TRP A 515 17.55 14.01 6.71
N ASN A 516 17.94 12.86 6.16
CA ASN A 516 18.88 11.96 6.79
C ASN A 516 20.26 12.08 6.15
N ARG A 517 21.02 13.13 6.49
CA ARG A 517 22.36 13.37 5.91
C ARG A 517 23.43 12.50 6.57
N ILE A 518 24.38 12.00 5.78
CA ILE A 518 25.59 11.35 6.30
C ILE A 518 26.36 12.34 7.20
N PRO A 519 26.71 11.98 8.45
CA PRO A 519 27.44 12.86 9.34
C PRO A 519 28.89 13.07 8.86
N GLY A 520 29.48 14.21 9.24
CA GLY A 520 30.88 14.53 8.91
C GLY A 520 31.91 13.56 9.51
N SER A 521 31.50 12.69 10.44
CA SER A 521 32.31 11.60 10.98
C SER A 521 32.47 10.40 10.02
N LEU A 522 31.70 10.36 8.93
CA LEU A 522 31.79 9.33 7.88
C LEU A 522 32.11 10.00 6.52
N PRO A 523 33.26 10.68 6.38
CA PRO A 523 33.57 11.47 5.19
C PRO A 523 33.65 10.63 3.91
N ASN A 524 34.15 9.40 3.95
CA ASN A 524 34.21 8.54 2.76
C ASN A 524 32.82 8.04 2.36
N VAL A 525 31.95 7.72 3.33
CA VAL A 525 30.54 7.41 3.05
C VAL A 525 29.82 8.63 2.46
N ALA A 526 30.09 9.83 2.97
CA ALA A 526 29.51 11.07 2.45
C ALA A 526 29.97 11.35 1.01
N GLU A 527 31.25 11.14 0.70
CA GLU A 527 31.79 11.24 -0.66
C GLU A 527 31.19 10.18 -1.60
N LEU A 528 31.04 8.94 -1.14
CA LEU A 528 30.48 7.84 -1.93
C LEU A 528 29.00 8.08 -2.28
N THR A 529 28.21 8.57 -1.32
CA THR A 529 26.78 8.85 -1.51
C THR A 529 26.53 10.17 -2.23
N GLY A 530 27.43 11.16 -2.09
CA GLY A 530 27.42 12.40 -2.84
C GLY A 530 26.06 13.10 -2.85
N SER A 531 25.56 13.42 -4.06
CA SER A 531 24.25 14.05 -4.26
C SER A 531 23.11 13.04 -4.53
N GLY A 532 23.38 11.73 -4.53
CA GLY A 532 22.43 10.66 -4.85
C GLY A 532 21.77 10.00 -3.66
N ARG A 533 20.73 9.22 -3.93
CA ARG A 533 19.95 8.48 -2.95
C ARG A 533 20.78 7.38 -2.31
N TYR A 534 20.40 7.02 -1.10
CA TYR A 534 20.98 5.88 -0.43
C TYR A 534 20.04 5.26 0.59
N GLY A 535 20.18 3.96 0.78
CA GLY A 535 19.57 3.21 1.87
C GLY A 535 20.64 2.57 2.74
N MET A 536 20.37 2.47 4.04
CA MET A 536 21.23 1.73 4.98
C MET A 536 20.37 0.70 5.70
N LEU A 537 20.74 -0.58 5.58
CA LEU A 537 20.13 -1.69 6.30
C LEU A 537 21.14 -2.27 7.28
N VAL A 538 20.70 -2.55 8.50
CA VAL A 538 21.42 -3.36 9.48
C VAL A 538 20.49 -4.47 9.94
N TRP A 539 20.96 -5.71 9.91
CA TRP A 539 20.18 -6.86 10.34
C TRP A 539 21.02 -7.86 11.13
N ARG A 540 20.37 -8.62 12.00
CA ARG A 540 20.95 -9.75 12.70
C ARG A 540 20.51 -11.04 12.02
N SER A 541 21.44 -11.88 11.60
CA SER A 541 21.13 -13.16 10.99
C SER A 541 20.38 -14.09 11.94
N GLY A 542 19.36 -14.78 11.43
CA GLY A 542 18.55 -15.71 12.22
C GLY A 542 19.15 -17.11 12.37
N GLY A 543 20.05 -17.49 11.47
CA GLY A 543 20.68 -18.82 11.39
C GLY A 543 19.77 -19.98 10.96
N GLY A 544 18.48 -19.74 10.75
CA GLY A 544 17.50 -20.74 10.34
C GLY A 544 17.12 -20.72 8.86
N THR A 545 17.77 -19.89 8.04
CA THR A 545 17.44 -19.72 6.61
C THR A 545 18.70 -19.67 5.75
N GLU A 546 18.66 -20.34 4.60
CA GLU A 546 19.64 -20.21 3.52
C GLU A 546 19.21 -19.15 2.49
N ALA A 547 17.93 -18.73 2.52
CA ALA A 547 17.41 -17.76 1.58
C ALA A 547 17.99 -16.36 1.90
N PRO A 548 18.45 -15.61 0.88
CA PRO A 548 19.15 -14.36 1.09
C PRO A 548 18.22 -13.23 1.55
N THR A 549 18.83 -12.18 2.11
CA THR A 549 18.17 -10.88 2.32
C THR A 549 17.95 -10.21 0.96
N GLU A 550 16.79 -9.60 0.79
CA GLU A 550 16.36 -8.92 -0.41
C GLU A 550 15.93 -7.49 -0.11
N LEU A 551 16.46 -6.54 -0.89
CA LEU A 551 15.98 -5.15 -0.90
C LEU A 551 15.42 -4.83 -2.28
N ARG A 552 14.24 -4.23 -2.33
CA ARG A 552 13.74 -3.65 -3.57
C ARG A 552 14.60 -2.45 -3.95
N LEU A 553 14.99 -2.33 -5.23
CA LEU A 553 15.71 -1.18 -5.77
C LEU A 553 14.80 -0.34 -6.67
N PRO A 554 14.71 1.00 -6.49
CA PRO A 554 13.97 1.88 -7.39
C PRO A 554 14.27 1.63 -8.86
N ARG A 555 13.29 1.81 -9.74
CA ARG A 555 13.42 1.46 -11.17
C ARG A 555 14.52 2.25 -11.87
N ASP A 556 14.79 3.46 -11.37
CA ASP A 556 15.83 4.36 -11.85
C ASP A 556 17.17 4.18 -11.11
N PHE A 557 17.30 3.20 -10.21
CA PHE A 557 18.61 2.67 -9.80
C PHE A 557 19.14 1.83 -10.96
N ASP A 558 20.05 2.40 -11.74
CA ASP A 558 20.82 1.65 -12.73
C ASP A 558 21.71 0.63 -11.99
N PRO A 559 21.52 -0.69 -12.18
CA PRO A 559 22.35 -1.69 -11.53
C PRO A 559 23.83 -1.45 -11.78
N ALA A 560 24.23 -1.05 -13.00
CA ALA A 560 25.63 -0.80 -13.36
C ALA A 560 26.27 0.36 -12.60
N ARG A 561 25.46 1.28 -12.05
CA ARG A 561 25.92 2.45 -11.28
C ARG A 561 25.65 2.32 -9.79
N THR A 562 24.84 1.35 -9.38
CA THR A 562 24.52 1.10 -7.98
C THR A 562 25.77 0.59 -7.26
N THR A 563 26.12 1.26 -6.18
CA THR A 563 27.23 0.86 -5.30
C THR A 563 26.66 0.28 -4.01
N VAL A 564 27.18 -0.87 -3.62
CA VAL A 564 26.88 -1.53 -2.35
C VAL A 564 28.16 -1.62 -1.52
N VAL A 565 28.10 -1.18 -0.27
CA VAL A 565 29.17 -1.31 0.73
C VAL A 565 28.60 -2.06 1.93
N SER A 566 29.12 -3.25 2.20
CA SER A 566 28.59 -4.16 3.22
C SER A 566 29.75 -4.86 3.93
N ASP A 567 29.49 -5.49 5.08
CA ASP A 567 30.41 -6.47 5.67
C ASP A 567 30.62 -7.69 4.75
N LEU A 568 29.66 -7.98 3.86
CA LEU A 568 29.76 -9.03 2.83
C LEU A 568 30.70 -8.68 1.67
N GLY A 569 31.18 -7.44 1.59
CA GLY A 569 32.06 -6.94 0.54
C GLY A 569 31.61 -5.58 -0.03
N THR A 570 32.31 -5.13 -1.06
CA THR A 570 31.96 -3.89 -1.76
C THR A 570 31.91 -4.11 -3.27
N VAL A 571 30.91 -3.55 -3.94
CA VAL A 571 30.73 -3.69 -5.39
C VAL A 571 30.06 -2.45 -5.96
N THR A 572 30.48 -2.03 -7.15
CA THR A 572 29.70 -1.14 -8.02
C THR A 572 29.31 -1.95 -9.24
N GLY A 573 28.03 -1.93 -9.62
CA GLY A 573 27.55 -2.85 -10.65
C GLY A 573 27.42 -4.29 -10.14
N PRO A 574 26.64 -4.56 -9.07
CA PRO A 574 26.41 -5.93 -8.60
C PRO A 574 25.97 -6.84 -9.75
N PRO A 575 26.62 -8.01 -9.94
CA PRO A 575 26.31 -8.93 -11.03
C PRO A 575 24.90 -9.51 -10.88
N ALA A 576 24.39 -10.18 -11.92
CA ALA A 576 23.16 -10.94 -11.80
C ALA A 576 23.34 -12.11 -10.80
N TYR A 577 22.29 -12.43 -10.06
CA TYR A 577 22.31 -13.56 -9.12
C TYR A 577 22.43 -14.88 -9.88
N THR A 578 23.43 -15.66 -9.49
CA THR A 578 23.64 -17.05 -9.91
C THR A 578 24.02 -17.89 -8.69
N ALA A 579 23.67 -19.17 -8.72
CA ALA A 579 23.93 -20.09 -7.62
C ALA A 579 24.16 -21.52 -8.10
N HIS A 580 24.97 -22.25 -7.33
CA HIS A 580 25.13 -23.69 -7.44
C HIS A 580 24.35 -24.34 -6.29
N GLY A 581 23.15 -24.86 -6.59
CA GLY A 581 22.19 -25.23 -5.54
C GLY A 581 21.74 -23.98 -4.78
N HIS A 582 21.88 -23.98 -3.45
CA HIS A 582 21.53 -22.83 -2.61
C HIS A 582 22.72 -21.91 -2.31
N THR A 583 23.91 -22.22 -2.82
CA THR A 583 25.12 -21.40 -2.61
C THR A 583 25.26 -20.37 -3.71
N ALA A 584 25.19 -19.09 -3.35
CA ALA A 584 25.36 -17.98 -4.29
C ALA A 584 26.81 -17.84 -4.78
N ASP A 585 27.01 -17.54 -6.06
CA ASP A 585 28.34 -17.29 -6.64
C ASP A 585 28.90 -15.93 -6.19
N HIS A 586 28.01 -14.99 -5.86
CA HIS A 586 28.34 -13.66 -5.38
C HIS A 586 27.47 -13.32 -4.16
N ALA A 587 28.10 -12.87 -3.07
CA ALA A 587 27.40 -12.47 -1.86
C ALA A 587 26.51 -11.24 -2.07
N ILE A 588 26.87 -10.36 -3.01
CA ILE A 588 26.11 -9.16 -3.39
C ILE A 588 25.79 -9.27 -4.87
N ALA A 589 24.51 -9.40 -5.20
CA ALA A 589 24.04 -9.58 -6.57
C ALA A 589 22.69 -8.88 -6.81
N THR A 590 22.24 -8.85 -8.05
CA THR A 590 20.92 -8.35 -8.44
C THR A 590 20.07 -9.45 -9.06
N ALA A 591 18.77 -9.42 -8.81
CA ALA A 591 17.81 -10.30 -9.46
C ALA A 591 16.66 -9.47 -10.05
N ALA A 592 15.97 -10.04 -11.04
CA ALA A 592 14.72 -9.48 -11.52
C ALA A 592 13.67 -9.51 -10.40
N GLU A 593 12.82 -8.50 -10.32
CA GLU A 593 11.65 -8.55 -9.44
C GLU A 593 10.66 -9.64 -9.92
N PRO A 594 10.06 -10.45 -9.02
CA PRO A 594 9.06 -11.45 -9.42
C PRO A 594 7.86 -10.81 -10.11
N GLY A 595 7.14 -11.57 -10.96
CA GLY A 595 5.91 -11.07 -11.61
C GLY A 595 6.14 -10.32 -12.94
N GLY A 596 7.26 -10.57 -13.62
CA GLY A 596 7.44 -10.15 -15.03
C GLY A 596 7.69 -8.64 -15.24
N THR A 597 8.23 -7.96 -14.24
CA THR A 597 8.54 -6.52 -14.30
C THR A 597 9.99 -6.28 -14.75
N ASP A 598 10.28 -5.09 -15.28
CA ASP A 598 11.67 -4.67 -15.54
C ASP A 598 12.42 -4.23 -14.26
N ALA A 599 11.71 -4.13 -13.13
CA ALA A 599 12.31 -3.74 -11.87
C ALA A 599 13.33 -4.79 -11.37
N ARG A 600 14.22 -4.34 -10.49
CA ARG A 600 15.31 -5.13 -9.94
C ARG A 600 15.28 -5.11 -8.42
N ARG A 601 15.93 -6.10 -7.83
CA ARG A 601 16.16 -6.21 -6.40
C ARG A 601 17.62 -6.53 -6.13
N LEU A 602 18.11 -6.06 -4.99
CA LEU A 602 19.40 -6.43 -4.46
C LEU A 602 19.24 -7.72 -3.64
N VAL A 603 20.16 -8.65 -3.85
CA VAL A 603 20.24 -9.93 -3.14
C VAL A 603 21.54 -9.95 -2.33
N LEU A 604 21.41 -10.15 -1.03
CA LEU A 604 22.50 -10.19 -0.06
C LEU A 604 22.55 -11.58 0.58
N SER A 605 23.50 -12.40 0.11
CA SER A 605 23.71 -13.77 0.57
C SER A 605 24.75 -13.78 1.69
N ALA A 606 24.27 -13.69 2.93
CA ALA A 606 25.09 -13.82 4.13
C ALA A 606 25.21 -15.30 4.56
N PRO A 607 26.30 -15.71 5.23
CA PRO A 607 26.36 -17.01 5.89
C PRO A 607 25.19 -17.22 6.86
N ALA A 608 24.69 -18.46 6.96
CA ALA A 608 23.60 -18.82 7.87
C ALA A 608 24.04 -18.94 9.34
N ASP A 609 25.02 -18.14 9.78
CA ASP A 609 25.50 -18.12 11.16
C ASP A 609 24.50 -17.36 12.02
N ALA A 610 23.95 -17.96 13.07
CA ALA A 610 22.98 -17.29 13.93
C ALA A 610 23.62 -16.13 14.73
N GLY A 611 22.95 -14.97 14.77
CA GLY A 611 23.28 -13.87 15.68
C GLY A 611 24.31 -12.86 15.17
N THR A 612 24.87 -13.05 13.97
CA THR A 612 25.81 -12.13 13.32
C THR A 612 25.09 -10.84 12.90
N VAL A 613 25.71 -9.70 13.19
CA VAL A 613 25.22 -8.39 12.73
C VAL A 613 25.85 -8.07 11.38
N HIS A 614 25.00 -7.87 10.38
CA HIS A 614 25.36 -7.48 9.03
C HIS A 614 24.87 -6.07 8.73
N TYR A 615 25.52 -5.40 7.78
CA TYR A 615 25.10 -4.10 7.30
C TYR A 615 25.27 -3.98 5.79
N ALA A 616 24.45 -3.14 5.16
CA ALA A 616 24.60 -2.79 3.75
C ALA A 616 24.16 -1.34 3.52
N LEU A 617 25.08 -0.53 2.99
CA LEU A 617 24.80 0.76 2.36
C LEU A 617 24.61 0.52 0.87
N ILE A 618 23.50 1.01 0.32
CA ILE A 618 23.17 0.97 -1.10
C ILE A 618 23.07 2.41 -1.58
N ALA A 619 23.83 2.81 -2.60
CA ALA A 619 23.89 4.19 -3.07
C ALA A 619 23.91 4.30 -4.60
N ASP A 620 23.31 5.36 -5.15
CA ASP A 620 23.28 5.69 -6.59
C ASP A 620 23.96 7.04 -6.91
N GLY A 621 24.72 7.61 -5.98
CA GLY A 621 25.27 8.97 -6.07
C GLY A 621 26.54 9.10 -6.89
N THR A 622 27.68 8.72 -6.34
CA THR A 622 28.95 8.84 -7.05
C THR A 622 29.02 7.77 -8.13
N ALA A 623 29.15 8.20 -9.39
CA ALA A 623 29.26 7.29 -10.52
C ALA A 623 30.63 6.60 -10.46
N ALA A 624 30.63 5.25 -10.39
CA ALA A 624 31.83 4.42 -10.39
C ALA A 624 32.91 4.86 -9.36
N PRO A 625 32.59 4.85 -8.04
CA PRO A 625 33.57 5.17 -7.01
C PRO A 625 34.80 4.26 -7.12
N SER A 626 35.98 4.78 -6.75
CA SER A 626 37.20 3.97 -6.81
C SER A 626 37.15 2.80 -5.81
N ALA A 627 37.96 1.77 -6.05
CA ALA A 627 38.05 0.65 -5.11
C ALA A 627 38.56 1.11 -3.73
N GLU A 628 39.44 2.11 -3.71
CA GLU A 628 39.98 2.74 -2.52
C GLU A 628 38.88 3.46 -1.73
N LEU A 629 38.03 4.25 -2.40
CA LEU A 629 36.91 4.94 -1.76
C LEU A 629 35.90 3.95 -1.19
N ARG A 630 35.55 2.89 -1.93
CA ARG A 630 34.65 1.83 -1.43
C ARG A 630 35.24 1.14 -0.19
N ALA A 631 36.52 0.79 -0.21
CA ALA A 631 37.18 0.17 0.92
C ALA A 631 37.30 1.11 2.14
N ALA A 632 37.51 2.41 1.91
CA ALA A 632 37.51 3.41 2.97
C ALA A 632 36.14 3.58 3.62
N ALA A 633 35.09 3.71 2.80
CA ALA A 633 33.71 3.75 3.28
C ALA A 633 33.33 2.45 4.02
N GLN A 634 33.80 1.29 3.57
CA GLN A 634 33.58 0.03 4.27
C GLN A 634 34.17 0.04 5.69
N ARG A 635 35.42 0.50 5.85
CA ARG A 635 36.06 0.62 7.18
C ARG A 635 35.30 1.58 8.09
N GLU A 636 34.82 2.70 7.56
CA GLU A 636 33.98 3.65 8.31
C GLU A 636 32.68 2.99 8.79
N LEU A 637 31.98 2.27 7.90
CA LEU A 637 30.74 1.58 8.25
C LEU A 637 30.96 0.41 9.22
N THR A 638 32.08 -0.33 9.10
CA THR A 638 32.43 -1.38 10.06
C THR A 638 32.61 -0.81 11.46
N ALA A 639 33.39 0.28 11.58
CA ALA A 639 33.60 0.96 12.86
C ALA A 639 32.28 1.54 13.41
N TRP A 640 31.52 2.22 12.57
CA TRP A 640 30.20 2.75 12.93
C TRP A 640 29.24 1.67 13.43
N ALA A 641 29.15 0.53 12.74
CA ALA A 641 28.25 -0.55 13.12
C ALA A 641 28.69 -1.20 14.45
N ALA A 642 30.00 -1.31 14.71
CA ALA A 642 30.52 -1.81 15.97
C ALA A 642 30.21 -0.87 17.16
N ASP A 643 30.27 0.44 16.93
CA ASP A 643 30.01 1.46 17.96
C ASP A 643 28.52 1.77 18.16
N ALA A 644 27.67 1.39 17.22
CA ALA A 644 26.25 1.73 17.17
C ALA A 644 25.37 1.03 18.23
N GLY A 645 25.88 0.00 18.91
CA GLY A 645 25.18 -0.68 20.02
C GLY A 645 24.03 -1.60 19.61
N PHE A 646 24.22 -2.37 18.53
CA PHE A 646 23.22 -3.26 17.92
C PHE A 646 23.01 -4.64 18.58
#